data_AF-A0A836FGK0-F1
#
_entry.id   AF-A0A836FGK0-F1
#
_cell.length_a   1.000
_cell.length_b   1.000
_cell.length_c   1.000
_cell.angle_alpha   90.00
_cell.angle_beta   90.00
_cell.angle_gamma   90.00
#
_symmetry.space_group_name_H-M   'P 1'
#
loop_
_entity.id
_entity.type
_entity.pdbx_description
1 polymer ?
#
loop_
_entity_poly.entity_id
_entity_poly.type
_entity_poly.pdbx_seq_one_letter_code
_entity_poly.pdbx_strand_id
1 'polypeptide(L)'
;MVGGRNLVHNLSLTDLTEQQRLTWYSTENDVKMCVVKGTPEENCQNYIRILVKTGPNNLFVCATNAFKPMCRDYTVHAGNYTIVKEKGGQARCPYDPQHNSTFVYVDGELYTGTVADFAGMDPIIYREPLQTEQYDSMSLNAPNFVSSMSQGDFVYFFFRETAVEYINCGKAVYSRVARVCKYDRGGPHRFRNRWTSFLKSRLNCSVTGDFPFYFNEIQSTTELISGQYGGTSAQLIYGTFTTPVNSISGSAVCAFSLQDIADTFAGNFKEQSAMNSNWLPVQDTKVPDPRPGQCTNDSRTLPDLTLNFINTHSLMDESVPSFFGQPIVIRTSFHYRFTQIAVDPQVKTPGGKTYDVLFIGTDNGKVIKAVNAESADSHQKVSPVVIEEIQAFPPTVPVRGIKVVRASQAGDGLEDGRLVVIADSQVQALRLHRCYSDRILSCSECVALQDPYCAWDKVENKCRALVGPAATDASRFLQSVATGMHASCPASKSLNKDAGSVGAISANQNKFPQDSIPNKDSPGGEIINIMQDEEQDNSGPEVSAADTPPPQYSVETLVMAVVAGALAALFVGFVAGYLCGRKCRKDEDDNLPYPDTEYEYFEQRQNVNSRLAPEPKLLPQEEVTYAEPVLVPQPPKLQSPKGTMRKPPPTPTETLFQFPDGYGFRGGPRGDNFGTLRSHQGDAYRRNDGFATTRSVKKVYL
;
A
#
# COMPACT_ATOMS: atom_id res chain seq x y z
N MET A 1 -8.11 -23.76 -2.76
CA MET A 1 -9.12 -23.28 -3.73
C MET A 1 -8.67 -21.96 -4.33
N VAL A 2 -8.83 -21.77 -5.63
CA VAL A 2 -8.45 -20.58 -6.39
C VAL A 2 -9.68 -20.06 -7.12
N GLY A 3 -10.08 -18.82 -6.84
CA GLY A 3 -11.18 -18.15 -7.56
C GLY A 3 -10.66 -17.50 -8.84
N GLY A 4 -11.36 -17.69 -9.95
CA GLY A 4 -11.01 -17.12 -11.25
C GLY A 4 -12.22 -16.50 -11.96
N ARG A 5 -12.10 -16.34 -13.27
CA ARG A 5 -13.21 -15.90 -14.13
C ARG A 5 -14.18 -17.07 -14.35
N ASN A 6 -15.43 -16.88 -13.94
CA ASN A 6 -16.57 -17.80 -14.00
C ASN A 6 -16.43 -19.10 -13.19
N LEU A 7 -15.31 -19.30 -12.49
CA LEU A 7 -14.91 -20.62 -11.99
C LEU A 7 -14.23 -20.50 -10.61
N VAL A 8 -14.32 -21.57 -9.82
CA VAL A 8 -13.45 -21.81 -8.66
C VAL A 8 -12.81 -23.18 -8.83
N HIS A 9 -11.48 -23.23 -8.79
CA HIS A 9 -10.70 -24.46 -8.84
C HIS A 9 -10.37 -24.94 -7.43
N ASN A 10 -10.64 -26.20 -7.13
CA ASN A 10 -10.13 -26.86 -5.93
C ASN A 10 -8.89 -27.68 -6.29
N LEU A 11 -7.72 -27.13 -5.98
CA LEU A 11 -6.43 -27.73 -6.31
C LEU A 11 -5.83 -28.43 -5.09
N SER A 12 -5.18 -29.57 -5.32
CA SER A 12 -4.32 -30.23 -4.34
C SER A 12 -3.08 -29.36 -4.04
N LEU A 13 -2.63 -29.33 -2.79
CA LEU A 13 -1.42 -28.57 -2.43
C LEU A 13 -0.11 -29.30 -2.76
N THR A 14 -0.16 -30.60 -3.03
CA THR A 14 1.02 -31.43 -3.29
C THR A 14 1.57 -31.26 -4.71
N ASP A 15 0.67 -31.28 -5.68
CA ASP A 15 0.96 -31.35 -7.12
C ASP A 15 0.12 -30.36 -7.95
N LEU A 16 -0.69 -29.51 -7.30
CA LEU A 16 -1.62 -28.58 -7.95
C LEU A 16 -2.66 -29.27 -8.85
N THR A 17 -2.90 -30.58 -8.69
CA THR A 17 -3.93 -31.29 -9.45
C THR A 17 -5.33 -30.78 -9.09
N GLU A 18 -6.16 -30.57 -10.12
CA GLU A 18 -7.55 -30.16 -9.91
C GLU A 18 -8.39 -31.33 -9.41
N GLN A 19 -8.84 -31.23 -8.17
CA GLN A 19 -9.73 -32.22 -7.57
C GLN A 19 -11.17 -31.99 -8.01
N GLN A 20 -11.62 -30.73 -8.00
CA GLN A 20 -13.00 -30.34 -8.28
C GLN A 20 -13.08 -28.93 -8.85
N ARG A 21 -14.16 -28.66 -9.58
CA ARG A 21 -14.46 -27.35 -10.17
C ARG A 21 -15.87 -26.91 -9.82
N LEU A 22 -16.01 -25.68 -9.37
CA LEU A 22 -17.30 -24.99 -9.29
C LEU A 22 -17.42 -24.03 -10.47
N THR A 23 -18.50 -24.17 -11.25
CA THR A 23 -18.83 -23.28 -12.37
C THR A 23 -19.92 -22.30 -11.98
N TRP A 24 -19.72 -21.03 -12.30
CA TRP A 24 -20.69 -19.96 -12.07
C TRP A 24 -20.52 -18.85 -13.11
N TYR A 25 -21.25 -18.98 -14.22
CA TYR A 25 -21.32 -17.96 -15.27
C TYR A 25 -22.39 -16.92 -14.98
N SER A 26 -22.18 -15.69 -15.46
CA SER A 26 -23.22 -14.66 -15.51
C SER A 26 -24.34 -15.07 -16.47
N THR A 27 -25.56 -14.58 -16.24
CA THR A 27 -26.67 -14.79 -17.19
C THR A 27 -26.45 -13.97 -18.47
N GLU A 28 -26.92 -14.45 -19.62
CA GLU A 28 -26.80 -13.69 -20.88
C GLU A 28 -27.39 -12.28 -20.79
N ASN A 29 -28.48 -12.12 -20.05
CA ASN A 29 -29.13 -10.82 -19.86
C ASN A 29 -28.24 -9.86 -19.07
N ASP A 30 -27.60 -10.33 -18.00
CA ASP A 30 -26.67 -9.52 -17.20
C ASP A 30 -25.42 -9.14 -18.03
N VAL A 31 -24.88 -10.06 -18.82
CA VAL A 31 -23.76 -9.79 -19.75
C VAL A 31 -24.15 -8.74 -20.79
N LYS A 32 -25.28 -8.91 -21.48
CA LYS A 32 -25.79 -7.94 -22.46
C LYS A 32 -25.99 -6.56 -21.83
N MET A 33 -26.58 -6.51 -20.63
CA MET A 33 -26.79 -5.26 -19.90
C MET A 33 -25.48 -4.57 -19.51
N CYS A 34 -24.46 -5.34 -19.11
CA CYS A 34 -23.13 -4.81 -18.81
C CYS A 34 -22.47 -4.18 -20.05
N VAL A 35 -22.53 -4.85 -21.20
CA VAL A 35 -21.98 -4.34 -22.47
C VAL A 35 -22.73 -3.08 -22.92
N VAL A 36 -24.08 -3.07 -22.82
CA VAL A 36 -24.90 -1.89 -23.14
C VAL A 36 -24.56 -0.67 -22.27
N LYS A 37 -24.09 -0.89 -21.03
CA LYS A 37 -23.61 0.18 -20.14
C LYS A 37 -22.18 0.68 -20.48
N GLY A 38 -21.60 0.23 -21.59
CA GLY A 38 -20.30 0.70 -22.08
C GLY A 38 -19.09 0.01 -21.45
N THR A 39 -19.28 -1.14 -20.79
CA THR A 39 -18.18 -1.91 -20.21
C THR A 39 -17.59 -2.88 -21.26
N PRO A 40 -16.27 -3.09 -21.31
CA PRO A 40 -15.66 -4.06 -22.21
C PRO A 40 -16.22 -5.48 -22.00
N GLU A 41 -16.42 -6.23 -23.09
CA GLU A 41 -17.00 -7.58 -23.05
C GLU A 41 -16.20 -8.55 -22.16
N GLU A 42 -14.87 -8.41 -22.15
CA GLU A 42 -13.97 -9.19 -21.28
C GLU A 42 -14.28 -8.98 -19.78
N ASN A 43 -14.63 -7.75 -19.39
CA ASN A 43 -14.94 -7.39 -18.00
C ASN A 43 -16.38 -7.77 -17.63
N CYS A 44 -17.26 -7.99 -18.61
CA CYS A 44 -18.65 -8.41 -18.42
C CYS A 44 -18.81 -9.92 -18.14
N GLN A 45 -17.94 -10.47 -17.30
CA GLN A 45 -17.95 -11.87 -16.86
C GLN A 45 -18.12 -11.95 -15.34
N ASN A 46 -18.21 -13.16 -14.80
CA ASN A 46 -18.35 -13.36 -13.36
C ASN A 46 -16.99 -13.59 -12.70
N TYR A 47 -16.39 -12.57 -12.08
CA TYR A 47 -15.10 -12.71 -11.42
C TYR A 47 -15.28 -13.02 -9.93
N ILE A 48 -14.81 -14.18 -9.49
CA ILE A 48 -14.88 -14.57 -8.07
C ILE A 48 -13.93 -13.70 -7.25
N ARG A 49 -14.46 -12.98 -6.25
CA ARG A 49 -13.68 -12.05 -5.40
C ARG A 49 -13.67 -12.43 -3.93
N ILE A 50 -14.71 -13.13 -3.47
CA ILE A 50 -14.83 -13.61 -2.10
C ILE A 50 -15.02 -15.11 -2.14
N LEU A 51 -14.21 -15.81 -1.35
CA LEU A 51 -14.27 -17.26 -1.19
C LEU A 51 -13.99 -17.60 0.27
N VAL A 52 -15.00 -18.10 0.97
CA VAL A 52 -14.92 -18.39 2.41
C VAL A 52 -15.47 -19.77 2.68
N LYS A 53 -14.71 -20.61 3.38
CA LYS A 53 -15.21 -21.87 3.93
C LYS A 53 -15.88 -21.59 5.28
N THR A 54 -17.21 -21.56 5.32
CA THR A 54 -18.00 -21.24 6.52
C THR A 54 -18.23 -22.45 7.43
N GLY A 55 -18.01 -23.66 6.91
CA GLY A 55 -18.06 -24.92 7.65
C GLY A 55 -17.37 -26.04 6.86
N PRO A 56 -17.33 -27.29 7.38
CA PRO A 56 -16.64 -28.40 6.72
C PRO A 56 -17.10 -28.62 5.27
N ASN A 57 -18.41 -28.50 5.05
CA ASN A 57 -19.08 -28.70 3.76
C ASN A 57 -19.79 -27.43 3.27
N ASN A 58 -19.56 -26.26 3.88
CA ASN A 58 -20.25 -25.02 3.52
C ASN A 58 -19.26 -24.02 2.93
N LEU A 59 -19.62 -23.43 1.80
CA LEU A 59 -18.80 -22.49 1.06
C LEU A 59 -19.62 -21.24 0.74
N PHE A 60 -19.11 -20.07 1.10
CA PHE A 60 -19.69 -18.80 0.76
C PHE A 60 -18.84 -18.13 -0.33
N VAL A 61 -19.47 -17.77 -1.45
CA VAL A 61 -18.80 -17.22 -2.63
C VAL A 61 -19.49 -15.94 -3.07
N CYS A 62 -18.75 -14.86 -3.30
CA CYS A 62 -19.26 -13.67 -3.97
C CYS A 62 -18.42 -13.31 -5.20
N ALA A 63 -19.09 -12.77 -6.20
CA ALA A 63 -18.50 -12.50 -7.49
C ALA A 63 -19.16 -11.29 -8.18
N THR A 64 -18.44 -10.69 -9.13
CA THR A 64 -18.85 -9.44 -9.81
C THR A 64 -20.09 -9.61 -10.68
N ASN A 65 -20.33 -10.82 -11.19
CA ASN A 65 -21.46 -11.21 -12.03
C ASN A 65 -21.83 -10.15 -13.08
N ALA A 66 -20.88 -9.83 -13.98
CA ALA A 66 -21.02 -8.81 -15.03
C ALA A 66 -21.50 -7.45 -14.49
N PHE A 67 -20.76 -6.87 -13.54
CA PHE A 67 -21.08 -5.59 -12.89
C PHE A 67 -22.46 -5.58 -12.22
N LYS A 68 -22.88 -6.73 -11.70
CA LYS A 68 -24.07 -6.90 -10.88
C LYS A 68 -23.72 -7.89 -9.77
N PRO A 69 -22.96 -7.47 -8.75
CA PRO A 69 -22.35 -8.38 -7.79
C PRO A 69 -23.39 -9.23 -7.07
N MET A 70 -23.09 -10.51 -6.94
CA MET A 70 -23.96 -11.52 -6.32
C MET A 70 -23.15 -12.38 -5.34
N CYS A 71 -23.84 -12.95 -4.36
CA CYS A 71 -23.27 -13.89 -3.40
C CYS A 71 -24.12 -15.15 -3.29
N ARG A 72 -23.47 -16.30 -3.16
CA ARG A 72 -24.09 -17.62 -3.02
C ARG A 72 -23.53 -18.39 -1.83
N ASP A 73 -24.42 -19.02 -1.09
CA ASP A 73 -24.09 -20.04 -0.11
C ASP A 73 -24.21 -21.41 -0.80
N TYR A 74 -23.13 -22.20 -0.76
CA TYR A 74 -23.05 -23.53 -1.34
C TYR A 74 -22.88 -24.58 -0.24
N THR A 75 -23.49 -25.74 -0.43
CA THR A 75 -23.15 -26.97 0.30
C THR A 75 -22.40 -27.93 -0.62
N VAL A 76 -21.35 -28.55 -0.08
CA VAL A 76 -20.47 -29.50 -0.77
C VAL A 76 -20.83 -30.91 -0.31
N HIS A 77 -21.41 -31.70 -1.21
CA HIS A 77 -21.79 -33.10 -0.95
C HIS A 77 -21.20 -34.01 -2.01
N ALA A 78 -20.36 -34.97 -1.60
CA ALA A 78 -19.72 -35.95 -2.50
C ALA A 78 -19.07 -35.31 -3.75
N GLY A 79 -18.56 -34.09 -3.61
CA GLY A 79 -17.93 -33.32 -4.68
C GLY A 79 -18.86 -32.50 -5.58
N ASN A 80 -20.16 -32.51 -5.33
CA ASN A 80 -21.11 -31.62 -5.98
C ASN A 80 -21.38 -30.38 -5.11
N TYR A 81 -21.44 -29.23 -5.77
CA TYR A 81 -21.78 -27.94 -5.17
C TYR A 81 -23.25 -27.65 -5.39
N THR A 82 -24.05 -27.58 -4.32
CA THR A 82 -25.47 -27.22 -4.38
C THR A 82 -25.70 -25.83 -3.83
N ILE A 83 -26.43 -24.98 -4.56
CA ILE A 83 -26.76 -23.62 -4.12
C ILE A 83 -27.86 -23.72 -3.05
N VAL A 84 -27.58 -23.21 -1.86
CA VAL A 84 -28.54 -23.14 -0.74
C VAL A 84 -29.27 -21.80 -0.73
N LYS A 85 -28.52 -20.71 -0.96
CA LYS A 85 -29.04 -19.35 -0.89
C LYS A 85 -28.30 -18.46 -1.87
N GLU A 86 -29.03 -17.52 -2.46
CA GLU A 86 -28.49 -16.46 -3.30
C GLU A 86 -28.95 -15.10 -2.76
N LYS A 87 -28.04 -14.12 -2.74
CA LYS A 87 -28.31 -12.75 -2.30
C LYS A 87 -27.51 -11.73 -3.10
N GLY A 88 -27.99 -10.49 -3.14
CA GLY A 88 -27.25 -9.37 -3.73
C GLY A 88 -25.89 -9.17 -3.06
N GLY A 89 -24.88 -8.90 -3.88
CA GLY A 89 -23.49 -8.69 -3.46
C GLY A 89 -23.08 -7.22 -3.31
N GLN A 90 -24.03 -6.27 -3.38
CA GLN A 90 -23.76 -4.84 -3.18
C GLN A 90 -23.07 -4.61 -1.82
N ALA A 91 -22.05 -3.75 -1.81
CA ALA A 91 -21.16 -3.47 -0.66
C ALA A 91 -20.36 -4.68 -0.13
N ARG A 92 -20.56 -5.89 -0.67
CA ARG A 92 -19.78 -7.09 -0.33
C ARG A 92 -18.72 -7.37 -1.38
N CYS A 93 -19.08 -7.33 -2.65
CA CYS A 93 -18.21 -7.63 -3.78
C CYS A 93 -18.14 -6.42 -4.71
N PRO A 94 -16.96 -6.11 -5.29
CA PRO A 94 -16.86 -5.03 -6.28
C PRO A 94 -17.70 -5.32 -7.52
N TYR A 95 -18.04 -4.26 -8.25
CA TYR A 95 -18.67 -4.32 -9.56
C TYR A 95 -17.63 -4.61 -10.65
N ASP A 96 -16.56 -3.82 -10.66
CA ASP A 96 -15.45 -3.93 -11.60
C ASP A 96 -14.42 -4.96 -11.11
N PRO A 97 -14.01 -5.94 -11.95
CA PRO A 97 -12.92 -6.86 -11.61
C PRO A 97 -11.57 -6.19 -11.35
N GLN A 98 -11.31 -4.99 -11.88
CA GLN A 98 -10.05 -4.28 -11.64
C GLN A 98 -10.05 -3.52 -10.31
N HIS A 99 -11.20 -3.43 -9.63
CA HIS A 99 -11.31 -2.71 -8.37
C HIS A 99 -10.67 -3.49 -7.21
N ASN A 100 -9.74 -2.84 -6.53
CA ASN A 100 -9.07 -3.38 -5.34
C ASN A 100 -10.03 -3.46 -4.15
N SER A 101 -10.35 -4.67 -3.73
CA SER A 101 -11.23 -4.95 -2.61
C SER A 101 -10.61 -6.00 -1.70
N THR A 102 -11.04 -6.00 -0.44
CA THR A 102 -10.60 -6.99 0.56
C THR A 102 -11.77 -7.40 1.43
N PHE A 103 -11.65 -8.56 2.06
CA PHE A 103 -12.64 -9.05 3.01
C PHE A 103 -11.99 -9.88 4.10
N VAL A 104 -12.67 -9.94 5.25
CA VAL A 104 -12.40 -10.92 6.31
C VAL A 104 -13.73 -11.47 6.82
N TYR A 105 -13.77 -12.79 7.02
CA TYR A 105 -14.93 -13.46 7.60
C TYR A 105 -14.58 -13.94 9.00
N VAL A 106 -15.27 -13.41 10.00
CA VAL A 106 -15.01 -13.71 11.42
C VAL A 106 -16.31 -13.68 12.20
N ASP A 107 -16.45 -14.58 13.17
CA ASP A 107 -17.62 -14.66 14.06
C ASP A 107 -18.96 -14.78 13.33
N GLY A 108 -18.96 -15.43 12.15
CA GLY A 108 -20.14 -15.62 11.31
C GLY A 108 -20.50 -14.41 10.44
N GLU A 109 -19.79 -13.30 10.58
CA GLU A 109 -20.02 -12.04 9.88
C GLU A 109 -18.96 -11.77 8.81
N LEU A 110 -19.37 -11.11 7.74
CA LEU A 110 -18.50 -10.70 6.64
C LEU A 110 -18.22 -9.20 6.75
N TYR A 111 -16.93 -8.87 6.82
CA TYR A 111 -16.42 -7.50 6.79
C TYR A 111 -15.77 -7.28 5.43
N THR A 112 -16.19 -6.25 4.71
CA THR A 112 -15.73 -5.97 3.33
C THR A 112 -15.28 -4.52 3.18
N GLY A 113 -14.16 -4.32 2.48
CA GLY A 113 -13.72 -3.02 1.97
C GLY A 113 -13.82 -3.05 0.45
N THR A 114 -14.76 -2.32 -0.12
CA THR A 114 -15.06 -2.33 -1.57
C THR A 114 -15.82 -1.04 -1.95
N VAL A 115 -16.55 -1.04 -3.06
CA VAL A 115 -17.47 0.02 -3.48
C VAL A 115 -18.93 -0.43 -3.47
N ALA A 116 -19.83 0.50 -3.19
CA ALA A 116 -21.27 0.26 -3.13
C ALA A 116 -22.02 0.53 -4.45
N ASP A 117 -21.39 1.22 -5.41
CA ASP A 117 -22.01 1.67 -6.64
C ASP A 117 -21.27 1.17 -7.91
N PHE A 118 -21.97 1.23 -9.04
CA PHE A 118 -21.45 0.78 -10.33
C PHE A 118 -20.24 1.60 -10.80
N ALA A 119 -20.21 2.91 -10.53
CA ALA A 119 -19.14 3.80 -10.96
C ALA A 119 -17.89 3.73 -10.06
N GLY A 120 -17.99 3.07 -8.89
CA GLY A 120 -16.91 2.99 -7.91
C GLY A 120 -16.63 4.31 -7.19
N MET A 121 -17.63 5.20 -7.11
CA MET A 121 -17.52 6.52 -6.47
C MET A 121 -17.89 6.49 -4.98
N ASP A 122 -18.52 5.42 -4.51
CA ASP A 122 -18.95 5.25 -3.12
C ASP A 122 -18.14 4.12 -2.44
N PRO A 123 -16.88 4.37 -2.04
CA PRO A 123 -16.07 3.40 -1.30
C PRO A 123 -16.65 3.19 0.09
N ILE A 124 -16.67 1.93 0.52
CA ILE A 124 -17.38 1.51 1.71
C ILE A 124 -16.61 0.45 2.49
N ILE A 125 -16.57 0.61 3.81
CA ILE A 125 -16.30 -0.51 4.73
C ILE A 125 -17.64 -0.97 5.29
N TYR A 126 -18.00 -2.22 5.02
CA TYR A 126 -19.34 -2.76 5.23
C TYR A 126 -19.30 -4.02 6.10
N ARG A 127 -20.25 -4.11 7.04
CA ARG A 127 -20.63 -5.34 7.74
C ARG A 127 -22.10 -5.25 8.07
N GLU A 128 -22.91 -6.08 7.43
CA GLU A 128 -24.38 -6.00 7.49
C GLU A 128 -24.94 -5.74 8.91
N PRO A 129 -25.71 -4.66 9.16
CA PRO A 129 -26.10 -3.55 8.25
C PRO A 129 -25.24 -2.27 8.39
N LEU A 130 -24.11 -2.31 9.11
CA LEU A 130 -23.21 -1.17 9.34
C LEU A 130 -22.37 -0.82 8.11
N GLN A 131 -22.24 0.48 7.87
CA GLN A 131 -21.41 1.04 6.82
C GLN A 131 -20.77 2.37 7.23
N THR A 132 -19.71 2.74 6.52
CA THR A 132 -19.15 4.10 6.55
C THR A 132 -20.14 5.12 5.98
N GLU A 133 -19.90 6.40 6.25
CA GLU A 133 -20.72 7.48 5.70
C GLU A 133 -20.61 7.52 4.17
N GLN A 134 -21.75 7.78 3.53
CA GLN A 134 -21.87 7.74 2.08
C GLN A 134 -21.24 8.99 1.46
N TYR A 135 -20.40 8.82 0.44
CA TYR A 135 -19.71 9.92 -0.26
C TYR A 135 -18.89 10.86 0.66
N ASP A 136 -18.43 10.36 1.82
CA ASP A 136 -17.64 11.13 2.75
C ASP A 136 -16.13 10.94 2.51
N SER A 137 -15.49 11.96 1.93
CA SER A 137 -14.05 11.96 1.66
C SER A 137 -13.19 12.05 2.93
N MET A 138 -13.76 12.44 4.07
CA MET A 138 -13.04 12.45 5.34
C MET A 138 -12.78 11.03 5.83
N SER A 139 -13.78 10.15 5.73
CA SER A 139 -13.65 8.73 6.08
C SER A 139 -12.90 7.93 5.01
N LEU A 140 -13.27 8.03 3.73
CA LEU A 140 -12.63 7.28 2.63
C LEU A 140 -12.56 8.11 1.34
N ASN A 141 -11.35 8.35 0.82
CA ASN A 141 -11.18 9.16 -0.40
C ASN A 141 -10.45 8.39 -1.53
N ALA A 142 -11.23 7.78 -2.42
CA ALA A 142 -10.74 6.90 -3.48
C ALA A 142 -9.73 5.83 -2.98
N PRO A 143 -10.10 5.03 -1.96
CA PRO A 143 -9.21 4.03 -1.40
C PRO A 143 -9.00 2.85 -2.36
N ASN A 144 -7.80 2.28 -2.33
CA ASN A 144 -7.51 0.96 -2.86
C ASN A 144 -7.25 0.01 -1.68
N PHE A 145 -8.18 -0.90 -1.41
CA PHE A 145 -8.05 -1.86 -0.32
C PHE A 145 -7.08 -2.98 -0.71
N VAL A 146 -6.05 -3.19 0.11
CA VAL A 146 -5.01 -4.21 -0.15
C VAL A 146 -5.17 -5.45 0.71
N SER A 147 -5.62 -5.30 1.96
CA SER A 147 -5.80 -6.41 2.88
C SER A 147 -6.71 -6.05 4.05
N SER A 148 -7.20 -7.08 4.75
CA SER A 148 -7.92 -6.94 6.01
C SER A 148 -7.61 -8.13 6.92
N MET A 149 -7.68 -7.91 8.22
CA MET A 149 -7.41 -8.95 9.22
C MET A 149 -8.22 -8.72 10.49
N SER A 150 -8.35 -9.76 11.31
CA SER A 150 -9.10 -9.73 12.56
C SER A 150 -8.17 -10.09 13.71
N GLN A 151 -8.11 -9.25 14.75
CA GLN A 151 -7.26 -9.49 15.92
C GLN A 151 -7.85 -8.83 17.17
N GLY A 152 -7.97 -9.60 18.25
CA GLY A 152 -8.65 -9.16 19.47
C GLY A 152 -10.10 -8.75 19.18
N ASP A 153 -10.50 -7.58 19.66
CA ASP A 153 -11.85 -7.02 19.50
C ASP A 153 -12.06 -6.23 18.20
N PHE A 154 -11.01 -6.15 17.36
CA PHE A 154 -11.00 -5.27 16.19
C PHE A 154 -10.85 -6.05 14.88
N VAL A 155 -11.41 -5.46 13.83
CA VAL A 155 -11.10 -5.77 12.44
C VAL A 155 -10.30 -4.60 11.86
N TYR A 156 -9.16 -4.91 11.23
CA TYR A 156 -8.25 -3.95 10.63
C TYR A 156 -8.37 -3.99 9.09
N PHE A 157 -8.28 -2.83 8.46
CA PHE A 157 -8.25 -2.66 7.01
C PHE A 157 -7.03 -1.87 6.60
N PHE A 158 -6.33 -2.35 5.57
CA PHE A 158 -5.18 -1.67 5.00
C PHE A 158 -5.51 -1.22 3.59
N PHE A 159 -5.24 0.05 3.30
CA PHE A 159 -5.53 0.66 2.02
C PHE A 159 -4.64 1.87 1.76
N ARG A 160 -4.59 2.32 0.51
CA ARG A 160 -4.04 3.63 0.15
C ARG A 160 -5.16 4.53 -0.37
N GLU A 161 -5.19 5.79 0.03
CA GLU A 161 -6.22 6.76 -0.35
C GLU A 161 -5.60 8.13 -0.65
N THR A 162 -6.37 9.02 -1.27
CA THR A 162 -5.93 10.41 -1.46
C THR A 162 -6.01 11.16 -0.12
N ALA A 163 -4.89 11.71 0.34
CA ALA A 163 -4.74 12.34 1.64
C ALA A 163 -5.44 13.71 1.69
N VAL A 164 -6.63 13.77 2.32
CA VAL A 164 -7.38 15.02 2.51
C VAL A 164 -6.61 16.05 3.33
N GLU A 165 -5.76 15.60 4.25
CA GLU A 165 -4.91 16.45 5.08
C GLU A 165 -3.80 17.16 4.32
N TYR A 166 -3.51 16.69 3.10
CA TYR A 166 -2.46 17.24 2.25
C TYR A 166 -3.01 18.04 1.07
N ILE A 167 -4.33 18.05 0.82
CA ILE A 167 -4.94 18.69 -0.36
C ILE A 167 -4.55 20.17 -0.51
N ASN A 168 -4.42 20.91 0.59
CA ASN A 168 -4.00 22.31 0.59
C ASN A 168 -2.55 22.52 0.11
N CYS A 169 -1.71 21.49 0.22
CA CYS A 169 -0.30 21.48 -0.21
C CYS A 169 -0.12 20.81 -1.58
N GLY A 170 -1.08 19.98 -2.00
CA GLY A 170 -1.07 19.25 -3.27
C GLY A 170 -1.86 17.94 -3.18
N LYS A 171 -1.85 17.16 -4.27
CA LYS A 171 -2.45 15.82 -4.26
C LYS A 171 -1.38 14.79 -3.91
N ALA A 172 -1.57 14.07 -2.82
CA ALA A 172 -0.73 12.95 -2.41
C ALA A 172 -1.61 11.76 -2.03
N VAL A 173 -1.12 10.55 -2.31
CA VAL A 173 -1.71 9.31 -1.81
C VAL A 173 -0.96 8.92 -0.54
N TYR A 174 -1.66 8.51 0.51
CA TYR A 174 -1.06 7.93 1.71
C TYR A 174 -1.64 6.56 2.02
N SER A 175 -0.79 5.70 2.56
CA SER A 175 -1.17 4.39 3.08
C SER A 175 -1.76 4.54 4.48
N ARG A 176 -2.84 3.81 4.72
CA ARG A 176 -3.63 3.84 5.95
C ARG A 176 -3.81 2.44 6.52
N VAL A 177 -3.90 2.40 7.84
CA VAL A 177 -4.56 1.33 8.57
C VAL A 177 -5.81 1.91 9.22
N ALA A 178 -6.94 1.26 9.06
CA ALA A 178 -8.17 1.56 9.77
C ALA A 178 -8.58 0.40 10.67
N ARG A 179 -9.40 0.67 11.69
CA ARG A 179 -10.00 -0.36 12.53
C ARG A 179 -11.47 -0.08 12.84
N VAL A 180 -12.22 -1.14 13.08
CA VAL A 180 -13.61 -1.13 13.58
C VAL A 180 -13.79 -2.19 14.66
N CYS A 181 -14.70 -1.96 15.59
CA CYS A 181 -15.04 -2.94 16.63
C CYS A 181 -15.92 -4.06 16.08
N LYS A 182 -15.60 -5.31 16.42
CA LYS A 182 -16.36 -6.49 15.98
C LYS A 182 -17.82 -6.49 16.45
N TYR A 183 -18.06 -5.97 17.65
CA TYR A 183 -19.39 -5.97 18.28
C TYR A 183 -20.06 -4.60 18.24
N ASP A 184 -19.62 -3.69 17.37
CA ASP A 184 -20.33 -2.45 17.07
C ASP A 184 -21.75 -2.79 16.61
N ARG A 185 -22.78 -2.16 17.15
CA ARG A 185 -24.20 -2.37 16.79
C ARG A 185 -24.80 -1.15 16.09
N GLY A 186 -23.96 -0.17 15.76
CA GLY A 186 -24.39 1.15 15.33
C GLY A 186 -24.75 2.05 16.51
N GLY A 187 -25.02 3.32 16.21
CA GLY A 187 -25.44 4.30 17.20
C GLY A 187 -26.97 4.39 17.36
N PRO A 188 -27.46 5.18 18.32
CA PRO A 188 -28.87 5.51 18.47
C PRO A 188 -29.42 6.29 17.27
N HIS A 189 -30.74 6.22 17.10
CA HIS A 189 -31.53 7.02 16.15
C HIS A 189 -30.97 6.99 14.72
N ARG A 190 -30.38 8.12 14.26
CA ARG A 190 -29.88 8.31 12.90
C ARG A 190 -28.61 7.51 12.59
N PHE A 191 -27.88 7.06 13.61
CA PHE A 191 -26.60 6.35 13.47
C PHE A 191 -26.75 4.83 13.46
N ARG A 192 -27.97 4.31 13.36
CA ARG A 192 -28.27 2.87 13.47
C ARG A 192 -27.46 1.99 12.52
N ASN A 193 -27.19 2.47 11.31
CA ASN A 193 -26.45 1.74 10.27
C ASN A 193 -25.04 2.32 10.03
N ARG A 194 -24.50 3.06 11.01
CA ARG A 194 -23.21 3.75 10.91
C ARG A 194 -22.23 3.21 11.93
N TRP A 195 -20.96 3.08 11.52
CA TRP A 195 -19.91 2.72 12.45
C TRP A 195 -19.76 3.76 13.55
N THR A 196 -19.69 3.30 14.80
CA THR A 196 -19.44 4.16 15.97
C THR A 196 -17.98 4.11 16.41
N SER A 197 -17.19 3.25 15.77
CA SER A 197 -15.82 2.90 16.16
C SER A 197 -14.78 3.05 15.04
N PHE A 198 -15.17 3.51 13.85
CA PHE A 198 -14.27 3.64 12.70
C PHE A 198 -13.22 4.73 12.95
N LEU A 199 -11.94 4.32 12.95
CA LEU A 199 -10.78 5.21 12.97
C LEU A 199 -9.75 4.76 11.95
N LYS A 200 -8.93 5.70 11.45
CA LYS A 200 -7.79 5.43 10.56
C LYS A 200 -6.54 6.24 10.93
N SER A 201 -5.37 5.70 10.65
CA SER A 201 -4.08 6.38 10.80
C SER A 201 -3.17 6.12 9.59
N ARG A 202 -2.21 7.01 9.35
CA ARG A 202 -1.17 6.86 8.33
C ARG A 202 -0.15 5.80 8.72
N LEU A 203 0.26 4.96 7.78
CA LEU A 203 1.43 4.08 7.93
C LEU A 203 2.69 4.81 7.45
N ASN A 204 3.73 4.85 8.29
CA ASN A 204 5.00 5.46 7.93
C ASN A 204 6.04 4.42 7.48
N CYS A 205 6.17 4.24 6.17
CA CYS A 205 7.27 3.50 5.55
C CYS A 205 8.25 4.50 4.91
N SER A 206 9.31 4.86 5.64
CA SER A 206 10.29 5.85 5.19
C SER A 206 11.72 5.48 5.52
N VAL A 207 12.67 5.86 4.66
CA VAL A 207 14.11 5.83 5.00
C VAL A 207 14.44 7.03 5.88
N THR A 208 15.06 6.77 7.02
CA THR A 208 15.51 7.81 7.96
C THR A 208 16.70 8.59 7.40
N GLY A 209 16.75 9.88 7.71
CA GLY A 209 17.84 10.80 7.34
C GLY A 209 17.45 12.23 7.71
N ASP A 210 18.29 13.21 7.37
CA ASP A 210 17.96 14.64 7.57
C ASP A 210 16.63 15.02 6.91
N PHE A 211 16.34 14.39 5.77
CA PHE A 211 15.06 14.45 5.07
C PHE A 211 14.53 13.03 4.82
N PRO A 212 13.43 12.62 5.48
CA PRO A 212 12.86 11.30 5.28
C PRO A 212 12.34 11.11 3.85
N PHE A 213 12.67 9.96 3.25
CA PHE A 213 12.13 9.55 1.95
C PHE A 213 11.00 8.53 2.13
N TYR A 214 9.79 8.84 1.66
CA TYR A 214 8.58 8.05 1.92
C TYR A 214 8.17 7.15 0.75
N PHE A 215 7.81 5.91 1.07
CA PHE A 215 7.09 4.99 0.17
C PHE A 215 5.61 5.02 0.54
N ASN A 216 4.85 5.83 -0.19
CA ASN A 216 3.50 6.22 0.25
C ASN A 216 2.39 5.25 -0.17
N GLU A 217 2.61 4.38 -1.15
CA GLU A 217 1.56 3.53 -1.74
C GLU A 217 1.73 2.06 -1.37
N ILE A 218 0.96 1.59 -0.39
CA ILE A 218 0.91 0.18 0.00
C ILE A 218 0.28 -0.67 -1.11
N GLN A 219 0.86 -1.83 -1.39
CA GLN A 219 0.41 -2.76 -2.44
C GLN A 219 -0.16 -4.06 -1.87
N SER A 220 0.44 -4.59 -0.80
CA SER A 220 0.06 -5.86 -0.18
C SER A 220 0.53 -5.90 1.27
N THR A 221 -0.12 -6.72 2.11
CA THR A 221 0.35 -7.04 3.46
C THR A 221 0.22 -8.52 3.76
N THR A 222 0.95 -8.98 4.77
CA THR A 222 0.84 -10.34 5.30
C THR A 222 -0.26 -10.49 6.35
N GLU A 223 -0.50 -11.74 6.74
CA GLU A 223 -1.11 -12.09 8.01
C GLU A 223 -0.22 -11.63 9.19
N LEU A 224 -0.77 -11.67 10.41
CA LEU A 224 -0.05 -11.31 11.63
C LEU A 224 1.00 -12.36 11.98
N ILE A 225 2.26 -11.95 12.03
CA ILE A 225 3.41 -12.81 12.32
C ILE A 225 3.86 -12.61 13.76
N SER A 226 3.81 -13.66 14.57
CA SER A 226 4.34 -13.62 15.94
C SER A 226 5.75 -14.19 15.98
N GLY A 227 6.69 -13.45 16.57
CA GLY A 227 8.10 -13.82 16.58
C GLY A 227 8.91 -13.13 17.68
N GLN A 228 10.19 -13.47 17.73
CA GLN A 228 11.16 -12.84 18.62
C GLN A 228 12.22 -12.11 17.79
N TYR A 229 12.46 -10.84 18.12
CA TYR A 229 13.33 -9.93 17.36
C TYR A 229 14.27 -9.21 18.33
N GLY A 230 15.56 -9.52 18.27
CA GLY A 230 16.55 -8.98 19.22
C GLY A 230 16.13 -9.16 20.68
N GLY A 231 15.62 -10.35 21.04
CA GLY A 231 15.11 -10.66 22.38
C GLY A 231 13.70 -10.15 22.69
N THR A 232 13.11 -9.28 21.86
CA THR A 232 11.76 -8.71 22.06
C THR A 232 10.72 -9.54 21.33
N SER A 233 9.69 -10.02 22.04
CA SER A 233 8.54 -10.66 21.40
C SER A 233 7.63 -9.61 20.76
N ALA A 234 7.32 -9.75 19.48
CA ALA A 234 6.45 -8.83 18.76
C ALA A 234 5.52 -9.58 17.79
N GLN A 235 4.39 -8.93 17.50
CA GLN A 235 3.48 -9.36 16.46
C GLN A 235 3.53 -8.34 15.31
N LEU A 236 4.07 -8.75 14.17
CA LEU A 236 4.39 -7.89 13.04
C LEU A 236 3.50 -8.16 11.85
N ILE A 237 3.23 -7.10 11.10
CA ILE A 237 2.58 -7.12 9.79
C ILE A 237 3.58 -6.57 8.80
N TYR A 238 3.95 -7.37 7.80
CA TYR A 238 4.83 -6.92 6.73
C TYR A 238 3.98 -6.39 5.58
N GLY A 239 4.41 -5.28 4.99
CA GLY A 239 3.74 -4.67 3.84
C GLY A 239 4.72 -4.23 2.76
N THR A 240 4.31 -4.38 1.51
CA THR A 240 5.02 -3.82 0.34
C THR A 240 4.49 -2.42 0.03
N PHE A 241 5.41 -1.49 -0.18
CA PHE A 241 5.11 -0.10 -0.47
C PHE A 241 5.86 0.32 -1.72
N THR A 242 5.27 1.21 -2.49
CA THR A 242 5.89 1.81 -3.67
C THR A 242 5.86 3.32 -3.58
N THR A 243 6.74 3.96 -4.33
CA THR A 243 6.60 5.38 -4.66
C THR A 243 5.39 5.58 -5.59
N PRO A 244 4.92 6.82 -5.80
CA PRO A 244 3.90 7.11 -6.80
C PRO A 244 4.33 6.79 -8.24
N VAL A 245 3.38 6.49 -9.12
CA VAL A 245 3.62 6.13 -10.54
C VAL A 245 4.29 7.26 -11.35
N ASN A 246 4.08 8.52 -10.95
CA ASN A 246 4.68 9.69 -11.58
C ASN A 246 6.04 10.09 -10.98
N SER A 247 6.64 9.22 -10.16
CA SER A 247 7.94 9.43 -9.52
C SER A 247 8.94 8.35 -9.92
N ILE A 248 10.21 8.49 -9.50
CA ILE A 248 11.22 7.45 -9.71
C ILE A 248 10.72 6.14 -9.07
N SER A 249 10.78 5.06 -9.85
CA SER A 249 10.34 3.74 -9.41
C SER A 249 11.16 3.25 -8.22
N GLY A 250 10.49 3.18 -7.07
CA GLY A 250 11.03 2.68 -5.83
C GLY A 250 10.01 1.81 -5.13
N SER A 251 10.46 0.68 -4.60
CA SER A 251 9.67 -0.21 -3.76
C SER A 251 10.41 -0.51 -2.47
N ALA A 252 9.66 -0.72 -1.40
CA ALA A 252 10.19 -1.06 -0.10
C ALA A 252 9.29 -2.07 0.63
N VAL A 253 9.88 -2.84 1.54
CA VAL A 253 9.13 -3.66 2.51
C VAL A 253 9.30 -3.06 3.89
N CYS A 254 8.20 -2.74 4.56
CA CYS A 254 8.19 -2.27 5.94
C CYS A 254 7.44 -3.27 6.83
N ALA A 255 7.83 -3.35 8.09
CA ALA A 255 7.10 -4.09 9.12
C ALA A 255 6.49 -3.10 10.12
N PHE A 256 5.28 -3.39 10.58
CA PHE A 256 4.56 -2.61 11.58
C PHE A 256 4.15 -3.53 12.71
N SER A 257 4.40 -3.14 13.96
CA SER A 257 3.92 -3.93 15.09
C SER A 257 2.47 -3.62 15.38
N LEU A 258 1.72 -4.63 15.83
CA LEU A 258 0.34 -4.43 16.26
C LEU A 258 0.25 -3.47 17.46
N GLN A 259 1.28 -3.46 18.31
CA GLN A 259 1.38 -2.56 19.46
C GLN A 259 1.47 -1.10 19.00
N ASP A 260 2.37 -0.78 18.07
CA ASP A 260 2.52 0.59 17.55
C ASP A 260 1.23 1.08 16.86
N ILE A 261 0.53 0.17 16.17
CA ILE A 261 -0.79 0.46 15.58
C ILE A 261 -1.79 0.81 16.71
N ALA A 262 -1.85 0.00 17.76
CA ALA A 262 -2.75 0.22 18.89
C ALA A 262 -2.45 1.53 19.63
N ASP A 263 -1.18 1.83 19.85
CA ASP A 263 -0.71 3.05 20.51
C ASP A 263 -1.04 4.31 19.69
N THR A 264 -0.93 4.22 18.36
CA THR A 264 -1.33 5.32 17.47
C THR A 264 -2.82 5.62 17.57
N PHE A 265 -3.67 4.59 17.66
CA PHE A 265 -5.11 4.78 17.91
C PHE A 265 -5.42 5.22 19.36
N ALA A 266 -4.47 5.08 20.29
CA ALA A 266 -4.57 5.63 21.65
C ALA A 266 -4.18 7.12 21.71
N GLY A 267 -3.54 7.67 20.67
CA GLY A 267 -3.10 9.06 20.59
C GLY A 267 -4.17 10.07 20.18
N ASN A 268 -3.71 11.24 19.73
CA ASN A 268 -4.56 12.38 19.38
C ASN A 268 -5.26 12.19 18.02
N PHE A 269 -6.47 12.73 17.92
CA PHE A 269 -7.16 12.87 16.64
C PHE A 269 -6.58 14.06 15.86
N LYS A 270 -6.75 14.06 14.54
CA LYS A 270 -6.37 15.16 13.65
C LYS A 270 -7.60 15.96 13.27
N GLU A 271 -7.56 17.29 13.41
CA GLU A 271 -8.63 18.18 12.98
C GLU A 271 -8.14 19.26 12.01
N GLN A 272 -9.08 19.76 11.20
CA GLN A 272 -8.91 20.97 10.42
C GLN A 272 -9.94 22.00 10.89
N SER A 273 -9.49 23.05 11.58
CA SER A 273 -10.40 24.04 12.18
C SER A 273 -11.19 24.86 11.15
N ALA A 274 -10.62 25.12 9.98
CA ALA A 274 -11.26 25.78 8.85
C ALA A 274 -10.64 25.28 7.54
N MET A 275 -11.36 25.40 6.41
CA MET A 275 -10.97 24.83 5.12
C MET A 275 -9.53 25.17 4.65
N ASN A 276 -9.03 26.35 5.01
CA ASN A 276 -7.68 26.83 4.66
C ASN A 276 -6.66 26.70 5.80
N SER A 277 -7.07 26.18 6.96
CA SER A 277 -6.17 25.98 8.11
C SER A 277 -5.34 24.71 7.93
N ASN A 278 -4.19 24.69 8.61
CA ASN A 278 -3.39 23.48 8.72
C ASN A 278 -4.13 22.44 9.57
N TRP A 279 -3.84 21.19 9.28
CA TRP A 279 -4.29 20.06 10.08
C TRP A 279 -3.43 19.95 11.33
N LEU A 280 -4.06 19.96 12.49
CA LEU A 280 -3.40 19.98 13.79
C LEU A 280 -4.01 18.91 14.71
N PRO A 281 -3.27 18.47 15.75
CA PRO A 281 -3.84 17.59 16.77
C PRO A 281 -5.01 18.26 17.50
N VAL A 282 -6.07 17.49 17.69
CA VAL A 282 -7.20 17.84 18.56
C VAL A 282 -6.69 17.90 20.00
N GLN A 283 -7.06 18.95 20.73
CA GLN A 283 -6.75 19.06 22.15
C GLN A 283 -7.59 18.06 22.96
N ASP A 284 -6.98 17.42 23.95
CA ASP A 284 -7.63 16.41 24.81
C ASP A 284 -8.92 16.92 25.47
N THR A 285 -8.99 18.21 25.80
CA THR A 285 -10.18 18.82 26.41
C THR A 285 -11.41 18.84 25.49
N LYS A 286 -11.22 18.68 24.18
CA LYS A 286 -12.31 18.58 23.19
C LYS A 286 -12.75 17.13 22.94
N VAL A 287 -11.97 16.15 23.39
CA VAL A 287 -12.29 14.73 23.20
C VAL A 287 -13.40 14.35 24.19
N PRO A 288 -14.55 13.85 23.71
CA PRO A 288 -15.66 13.49 24.59
C PRO A 288 -15.39 12.21 25.38
N ASP A 289 -16.13 12.05 26.48
CA ASP A 289 -16.19 10.82 27.27
C ASP A 289 -17.56 10.12 27.03
N PRO A 290 -17.60 8.82 26.68
CA PRO A 290 -16.47 7.90 26.46
C PRO A 290 -15.64 8.25 25.21
N ARG A 291 -14.34 7.92 25.26
CA ARG A 291 -13.40 8.19 24.17
C ARG A 291 -13.83 7.49 22.88
N PRO A 292 -13.98 8.22 21.76
CA PRO A 292 -14.34 7.65 20.45
C PRO A 292 -13.39 6.54 19.99
N GLY A 293 -13.93 5.53 19.29
CA GLY A 293 -13.13 4.43 18.71
C GLY A 293 -12.72 3.33 19.69
N GLN A 294 -13.24 3.37 20.93
CA GLN A 294 -13.17 2.25 21.87
C GLN A 294 -14.38 1.34 21.73
N CYS A 295 -14.17 0.05 21.90
CA CYS A 295 -15.25 -0.92 21.83
C CYS A 295 -16.05 -0.92 23.14
N THR A 296 -17.38 -0.92 23.02
CA THR A 296 -18.31 -0.87 24.15
C THR A 296 -19.30 -2.01 24.10
N ASN A 297 -19.83 -2.43 25.25
CA ASN A 297 -20.79 -3.53 25.32
C ASN A 297 -22.07 -3.26 24.50
N ASP A 298 -22.52 -2.01 24.46
CA ASP A 298 -23.67 -1.59 23.65
C ASP A 298 -23.47 -0.18 23.06
N SER A 299 -22.99 -0.13 21.82
CA SER A 299 -22.74 1.12 21.08
C SER A 299 -23.99 2.00 20.88
N ARG A 300 -25.20 1.43 21.01
CA ARG A 300 -26.46 2.17 20.87
C ARG A 300 -26.73 3.10 22.05
N THR A 301 -25.98 2.94 23.15
CA THR A 301 -26.07 3.79 24.34
C THR A 301 -25.07 4.96 24.32
N LEU A 302 -24.23 5.04 23.29
CA LEU A 302 -23.24 6.10 23.16
C LEU A 302 -23.90 7.47 23.03
N PRO A 303 -23.39 8.51 23.71
CA PRO A 303 -23.89 9.87 23.58
C PRO A 303 -23.73 10.42 22.15
N ASP A 304 -24.69 11.25 21.71
CA ASP A 304 -24.62 11.93 20.41
C ASP A 304 -23.35 12.78 20.25
N LEU A 305 -22.81 13.33 21.34
CA LEU A 305 -21.56 14.09 21.32
C LEU A 305 -20.38 13.25 20.82
N THR A 306 -20.23 12.02 21.34
CA THR A 306 -19.18 11.07 20.92
C THR A 306 -19.35 10.65 19.46
N LEU A 307 -20.59 10.46 19.01
CA LEU A 307 -20.90 10.02 17.65
C LEU A 307 -20.71 11.14 16.61
N ASN A 308 -21.09 12.37 16.95
CA ASN A 308 -20.82 13.52 16.10
C ASN A 308 -19.31 13.79 16.00
N PHE A 309 -18.57 13.59 17.09
CA PHE A 309 -17.12 13.72 17.11
C PHE A 309 -16.46 12.70 16.17
N ILE A 310 -16.77 11.40 16.28
CA ILE A 310 -16.07 10.38 15.49
C ILE A 310 -16.32 10.52 13.98
N ASN A 311 -17.53 10.95 13.59
CA ASN A 311 -17.85 11.18 12.18
C ASN A 311 -17.00 12.28 11.54
N THR A 312 -16.56 13.25 12.33
CA THR A 312 -15.74 14.37 11.86
C THR A 312 -14.24 14.16 12.10
N HIS A 313 -13.88 13.32 13.07
CA HIS A 313 -12.52 13.09 13.56
C HIS A 313 -12.12 11.62 13.48
N SER A 314 -12.24 11.02 12.30
CA SER A 314 -11.85 9.60 12.10
C SER A 314 -10.34 9.41 11.90
N LEU A 315 -9.60 10.47 11.56
CA LEU A 315 -8.16 10.43 11.29
C LEU A 315 -7.34 10.69 12.56
N MET A 316 -6.35 9.84 12.84
CA MET A 316 -5.35 10.07 13.90
C MET A 316 -4.26 11.05 13.46
N ASP A 317 -3.71 11.81 14.40
CA ASP A 317 -2.67 12.80 14.12
C ASP A 317 -1.33 12.16 13.79
N GLU A 318 -0.90 11.22 14.65
CA GLU A 318 0.35 10.48 14.53
C GLU A 318 0.26 9.38 13.48
N SER A 319 1.41 9.11 12.84
CA SER A 319 1.58 7.98 11.92
C SER A 319 2.17 6.78 12.63
N VAL A 320 1.73 5.58 12.27
CA VAL A 320 2.31 4.33 12.77
C VAL A 320 3.77 4.21 12.30
N PRO A 321 4.75 4.15 13.22
CA PRO A 321 6.16 3.98 12.86
C PRO A 321 6.44 2.56 12.33
N SER A 322 7.49 2.43 11.51
CA SER A 322 8.01 1.10 11.14
C SER A 322 8.77 0.47 12.31
N PHE A 323 8.60 -0.83 12.51
CA PHE A 323 9.12 -1.57 13.66
C PHE A 323 10.65 -1.51 13.78
N PHE A 324 11.37 -1.59 12.66
CA PHE A 324 12.84 -1.51 12.62
C PHE A 324 13.36 -0.08 12.43
N GLY A 325 12.49 0.94 12.50
CA GLY A 325 12.82 2.35 12.24
C GLY A 325 13.08 2.70 10.76
N GLN A 326 13.31 1.71 9.90
CA GLN A 326 13.54 1.87 8.46
C GLN A 326 13.01 0.65 7.67
N PRO A 327 12.85 0.73 6.34
CA PRO A 327 12.41 -0.40 5.54
C PRO A 327 13.43 -1.54 5.55
N ILE A 328 12.92 -2.77 5.47
CA ILE A 328 13.71 -4.00 5.51
C ILE A 328 14.44 -4.22 4.20
N VAL A 329 13.69 -4.17 3.09
CA VAL A 329 14.21 -4.34 1.73
C VAL A 329 13.83 -3.10 0.95
N ILE A 330 14.79 -2.55 0.19
CA ILE A 330 14.57 -1.40 -0.69
C ILE A 330 15.09 -1.76 -2.09
N ARG A 331 14.26 -1.53 -3.10
CA ARG A 331 14.63 -1.64 -4.51
C ARG A 331 14.24 -0.35 -5.23
N THR A 332 15.25 0.41 -5.64
CA THR A 332 15.09 1.59 -6.51
C THR A 332 15.58 1.20 -7.90
N SER A 333 14.66 0.91 -8.80
CA SER A 333 14.97 0.48 -10.16
C SER A 333 13.82 0.79 -11.10
N PHE A 334 14.12 1.08 -12.37
CA PHE A 334 13.12 1.23 -13.42
C PHE A 334 12.59 -0.11 -13.95
N HIS A 335 13.11 -1.25 -13.47
CA HIS A 335 12.78 -2.56 -14.04
C HIS A 335 11.50 -3.18 -13.46
N TYR A 336 11.20 -2.95 -12.18
CA TYR A 336 10.05 -3.58 -11.53
C TYR A 336 9.64 -2.88 -10.23
N ARG A 337 8.40 -3.12 -9.81
CA ARG A 337 7.83 -2.71 -8.53
C ARG A 337 7.34 -3.92 -7.75
N PHE A 338 7.32 -3.81 -6.42
CA PHE A 338 6.76 -4.85 -5.56
C PHE A 338 5.23 -4.85 -5.65
N THR A 339 4.63 -6.03 -5.76
CA THR A 339 3.18 -6.21 -5.87
C THR A 339 2.62 -7.00 -4.69
N GLN A 340 3.30 -8.07 -4.27
CA GLN A 340 2.81 -9.02 -3.27
C GLN A 340 3.89 -9.41 -2.27
N ILE A 341 3.46 -9.84 -1.09
CA ILE A 341 4.36 -10.38 -0.07
C ILE A 341 3.76 -11.58 0.64
N ALA A 342 4.60 -12.57 0.90
CA ALA A 342 4.34 -13.64 1.86
C ALA A 342 5.56 -13.82 2.77
N VAL A 343 5.33 -14.33 3.98
CA VAL A 343 6.39 -14.55 4.96
C VAL A 343 6.31 -15.97 5.49
N ASP A 344 7.45 -16.64 5.55
CA ASP A 344 7.61 -17.86 6.35
C ASP A 344 8.22 -17.47 7.71
N PRO A 345 7.44 -17.50 8.81
CA PRO A 345 7.86 -16.89 10.06
C PRO A 345 8.78 -17.77 10.89
N GLN A 346 9.79 -17.15 11.51
CA GLN A 346 10.62 -17.75 12.56
C GLN A 346 11.27 -19.09 12.15
N VAL A 347 11.84 -19.13 10.93
CA VAL A 347 12.65 -20.26 10.44
C VAL A 347 13.88 -20.40 11.33
N LYS A 348 14.02 -21.59 11.95
CA LYS A 348 15.08 -21.88 12.92
C LYS A 348 16.37 -22.27 12.22
N THR A 349 17.47 -21.76 12.74
CA THR A 349 18.81 -22.06 12.26
C THR A 349 19.62 -22.90 13.25
N PRO A 350 20.71 -23.55 12.81
CA PRO A 350 21.72 -24.10 13.71
C PRO A 350 22.22 -23.00 14.65
N GLY A 351 22.19 -23.25 15.96
CA GLY A 351 22.50 -22.23 16.98
C GLY A 351 21.29 -21.52 17.58
N GLY A 352 20.07 -21.88 17.16
CA GLY A 352 18.83 -21.48 17.86
C GLY A 352 18.31 -20.09 17.51
N LYS A 353 18.94 -19.39 16.56
CA LYS A 353 18.39 -18.14 16.01
C LYS A 353 17.19 -18.41 15.10
N THR A 354 16.31 -17.43 14.99
CA THR A 354 15.13 -17.49 14.15
C THR A 354 15.06 -16.27 13.24
N TYR A 355 14.61 -16.48 12.00
CA TYR A 355 14.46 -15.42 11.01
C TYR A 355 13.12 -15.52 10.31
N ASP A 356 12.54 -14.37 9.98
CA ASP A 356 11.41 -14.30 9.07
C ASP A 356 11.92 -14.24 7.63
N VAL A 357 11.50 -15.20 6.81
CA VAL A 357 11.88 -15.27 5.39
C VAL A 357 10.79 -14.62 4.55
N LEU A 358 11.17 -13.56 3.83
CA LEU A 358 10.29 -12.75 3.01
C LEU A 358 10.30 -13.27 1.56
N PHE A 359 9.12 -13.45 0.97
CA PHE A 359 8.93 -13.72 -0.46
C PHE A 359 8.15 -12.58 -1.07
N ILE A 360 8.79 -11.83 -1.97
CA ILE A 360 8.28 -10.56 -2.52
C ILE A 360 8.04 -10.75 -4.02
N GLY A 361 6.80 -10.57 -4.47
CA GLY A 361 6.42 -10.63 -5.87
C GLY A 361 6.57 -9.28 -6.55
N THR A 362 6.80 -9.29 -7.86
CA THR A 362 6.94 -8.09 -8.67
C THR A 362 5.91 -8.00 -9.80
N ASP A 363 5.78 -6.81 -10.38
CA ASP A 363 4.97 -6.53 -11.55
C ASP A 363 5.54 -7.12 -12.86
N ASN A 364 6.79 -7.58 -12.84
CA ASN A 364 7.45 -8.24 -13.97
C ASN A 364 7.69 -9.75 -13.75
N GLY A 365 6.91 -10.40 -12.90
CA GLY A 365 6.90 -11.86 -12.77
C GLY A 365 8.06 -12.46 -11.96
N LYS A 366 8.85 -11.63 -11.26
CA LYS A 366 9.92 -12.08 -10.36
C LYS A 366 9.40 -12.33 -8.95
N VAL A 367 10.05 -13.26 -8.27
CA VAL A 367 9.91 -13.50 -6.84
C VAL A 367 11.29 -13.34 -6.19
N ILE A 368 11.38 -12.41 -5.24
CA ILE A 368 12.59 -12.09 -4.49
C ILE A 368 12.46 -12.73 -3.11
N LYS A 369 13.45 -13.53 -2.73
CA LYS A 369 13.57 -14.07 -1.38
C LYS A 369 14.58 -13.26 -0.59
N ALA A 370 14.18 -12.78 0.58
CA ALA A 370 15.03 -11.94 1.41
C ALA A 370 14.83 -12.19 2.91
N VAL A 371 15.82 -11.82 3.72
CA VAL A 371 15.78 -11.87 5.19
C VAL A 371 16.40 -10.60 5.78
N ASN A 372 15.99 -10.23 6.99
CA ASN A 372 16.73 -9.27 7.80
C ASN A 372 17.77 -10.02 8.66
N ALA A 373 19.03 -10.01 8.25
CA ALA A 373 20.11 -10.76 8.90
C ALA A 373 20.38 -10.36 10.36
N GLU A 374 20.04 -9.13 10.74
CA GLU A 374 20.25 -8.62 12.11
C GLU A 374 19.04 -8.89 13.02
N SER A 375 17.89 -9.30 12.46
CA SER A 375 16.63 -9.40 13.21
C SER A 375 16.67 -10.37 14.40
N ALA A 376 17.51 -11.41 14.32
CA ALA A 376 17.71 -12.35 15.42
C ALA A 376 18.44 -11.71 16.61
N ASP A 377 19.36 -10.76 16.35
CA ASP A 377 20.26 -10.18 17.35
C ASP A 377 19.78 -8.79 17.83
N SER A 378 19.16 -7.99 16.95
CA SER A 378 18.69 -6.63 17.26
C SER A 378 17.47 -6.24 16.43
N HIS A 379 16.57 -5.44 17.02
CA HIS A 379 15.47 -4.79 16.29
C HIS A 379 15.81 -3.35 15.86
N GLN A 380 16.98 -2.82 16.22
CA GLN A 380 17.37 -1.42 15.94
C GLN A 380 18.16 -1.28 14.64
N LYS A 381 18.63 -2.39 14.08
CA LYS A 381 19.43 -2.42 12.87
C LYS A 381 18.76 -3.32 11.84
N VAL A 382 18.82 -2.92 10.58
CA VAL A 382 18.39 -3.73 9.44
C VAL A 382 19.60 -4.04 8.59
N SER A 383 19.78 -5.32 8.27
CA SER A 383 20.73 -5.77 7.25
C SER A 383 19.98 -6.63 6.23
N PRO A 384 19.51 -6.06 5.12
CA PRO A 384 18.84 -6.86 4.09
C PRO A 384 19.82 -7.82 3.45
N VAL A 385 19.45 -9.10 3.44
CA VAL A 385 20.11 -10.11 2.62
C VAL A 385 19.10 -10.59 1.59
N VAL A 386 19.39 -10.35 0.31
CA VAL A 386 18.63 -10.92 -0.80
C VAL A 386 19.26 -12.26 -1.15
N ILE A 387 18.53 -13.33 -0.91
CA ILE A 387 19.00 -14.71 -1.04
C ILE A 387 18.92 -15.14 -2.51
N GLU A 388 17.79 -14.93 -3.14
CA GLU A 388 17.55 -15.32 -4.53
C GLU A 388 16.52 -14.41 -5.20
N GLU A 389 16.64 -14.25 -6.51
CA GLU A 389 15.63 -13.66 -7.38
C GLU A 389 15.28 -14.69 -8.46
N ILE A 390 14.01 -15.06 -8.56
CA ILE A 390 13.54 -16.11 -9.45
C ILE A 390 12.55 -15.50 -10.43
N GLN A 391 12.75 -15.74 -11.73
CA GLN A 391 11.75 -15.43 -12.73
C GLN A 391 10.68 -16.54 -12.70
N ALA A 392 9.57 -16.29 -12.01
CA ALA A 392 8.46 -17.25 -11.90
C ALA A 392 7.56 -17.21 -13.14
N PHE A 393 7.32 -16.02 -13.67
CA PHE A 393 6.50 -15.80 -14.86
C PHE A 393 7.25 -14.99 -15.92
N PRO A 394 6.82 -14.94 -17.18
CA PRO A 394 7.42 -14.05 -18.17
C PRO A 394 7.44 -12.58 -17.70
N PRO A 395 8.38 -11.74 -18.16
CA PRO A 395 8.52 -10.34 -17.71
C PRO A 395 7.29 -9.44 -17.89
N THR A 396 6.31 -9.85 -18.70
CA THR A 396 5.05 -9.14 -18.95
C THR A 396 3.93 -9.51 -17.98
N VAL A 397 4.12 -10.54 -17.14
CA VAL A 397 3.09 -11.12 -16.29
C VAL A 397 3.35 -10.76 -14.82
N PRO A 398 2.51 -9.93 -14.20
CA PRO A 398 2.70 -9.53 -12.80
C PRO A 398 2.34 -10.66 -11.84
N VAL A 399 3.06 -10.72 -10.71
CA VAL A 399 2.68 -11.58 -9.59
C VAL A 399 1.49 -10.95 -8.85
N ARG A 400 0.39 -11.70 -8.76
CA ARG A 400 -0.89 -11.28 -8.14
C ARG A 400 -1.17 -11.89 -6.79
N GLY A 401 -0.52 -13.00 -6.45
CA GLY A 401 -0.61 -13.62 -5.12
C GLY A 401 0.59 -14.50 -4.81
N ILE A 402 0.93 -14.60 -3.53
CA ILE A 402 1.99 -15.51 -3.04
C ILE A 402 1.48 -16.17 -1.77
N LYS A 403 1.65 -17.49 -1.63
CA LYS A 403 1.36 -18.24 -0.41
C LYS A 403 2.49 -19.21 -0.09
N VAL A 404 2.98 -19.15 1.14
CA VAL A 404 3.88 -20.17 1.69
C VAL A 404 3.06 -21.35 2.18
N VAL A 405 3.43 -22.56 1.76
CA VAL A 405 2.84 -23.82 2.19
C VAL A 405 3.93 -24.64 2.87
N ARG A 406 3.83 -24.79 4.19
CA ARG A 406 4.75 -25.67 4.95
C ARG A 406 4.38 -27.13 4.71
N ALA A 407 5.37 -28.02 4.75
CA ALA A 407 5.16 -29.48 4.68
C ALA A 407 4.09 -29.96 5.68
N SER A 408 4.15 -29.46 6.92
CA SER A 408 3.17 -29.80 7.96
C SER A 408 1.73 -29.37 7.68
N GLN A 409 1.50 -28.45 6.74
CA GLN A 409 0.17 -27.95 6.37
C GLN A 409 -0.45 -28.71 5.19
N ALA A 410 0.35 -29.46 4.43
CA ALA A 410 -0.10 -30.15 3.22
C ALA A 410 -0.54 -31.61 3.43
N GLY A 411 -0.50 -32.12 4.67
CA GLY A 411 -0.86 -33.50 5.01
C GLY A 411 0.23 -34.53 4.64
N ASP A 412 -0.12 -35.82 4.75
CA ASP A 412 0.76 -36.94 4.38
C ASP A 412 0.97 -36.96 2.86
N GLY A 413 2.04 -36.32 2.36
CA GLY A 413 2.36 -36.32 0.93
C GLY A 413 3.34 -35.23 0.48
N LEU A 414 3.61 -34.20 1.29
CA LEU A 414 4.57 -33.16 0.95
C LEU A 414 5.84 -33.27 1.81
N GLU A 415 6.93 -33.75 1.22
CA GLU A 415 8.23 -33.90 1.92
C GLU A 415 8.88 -32.54 2.24
N ASP A 416 8.72 -31.55 1.35
CA ASP A 416 9.36 -30.23 1.43
C ASP A 416 8.35 -29.09 1.23
N GLY A 417 8.53 -27.97 1.94
CA GLY A 417 7.71 -26.77 1.78
C GLY A 417 7.67 -26.23 0.33
N ARG A 418 6.54 -25.61 -0.04
CA ARG A 418 6.30 -25.03 -1.35
C ARG A 418 5.93 -23.55 -1.25
N LEU A 419 6.26 -22.80 -2.28
CA LEU A 419 5.82 -21.43 -2.51
C LEU A 419 4.85 -21.43 -3.69
N VAL A 420 3.59 -21.15 -3.43
CA VAL A 420 2.56 -21.01 -4.47
C VAL A 420 2.56 -19.56 -4.94
N VAL A 421 2.81 -19.34 -6.22
CA VAL A 421 2.86 -18.03 -6.88
C VAL A 421 1.73 -17.96 -7.89
N ILE A 422 0.95 -16.88 -7.87
CA ILE A 422 -0.29 -16.73 -8.63
C ILE A 422 -0.15 -15.51 -9.55
N ALA A 423 -0.50 -15.68 -10.82
CA ALA A 423 -0.67 -14.63 -11.81
C ALA A 423 -2.11 -14.62 -12.35
N ASP A 424 -2.43 -13.65 -13.22
CA ASP A 424 -3.75 -13.58 -13.87
C ASP A 424 -4.04 -14.80 -14.77
N SER A 425 -3.00 -15.43 -15.36
CA SER A 425 -3.13 -16.53 -16.32
C SER A 425 -2.75 -17.92 -15.80
N GLN A 426 -1.94 -18.02 -14.74
CA GLN A 426 -1.39 -19.28 -14.26
C GLN A 426 -1.03 -19.27 -12.77
N VAL A 427 -0.92 -20.47 -12.20
CA VAL A 427 -0.46 -20.71 -10.82
C VAL A 427 0.71 -21.68 -10.87
N GLN A 428 1.80 -21.35 -10.18
CA GLN A 428 2.99 -22.20 -10.10
C GLN A 428 3.33 -22.53 -8.65
N ALA A 429 3.83 -23.74 -8.41
CA ALA A 429 4.39 -24.16 -7.13
C ALA A 429 5.91 -24.31 -7.25
N LEU A 430 6.64 -23.47 -6.53
CA LEU A 430 8.10 -23.50 -6.44
C LEU A 430 8.55 -24.16 -5.14
N ARG A 431 9.78 -24.69 -5.09
CA ARG A 431 10.39 -25.09 -3.81
C ARG A 431 10.71 -23.86 -2.98
N LEU A 432 10.53 -23.97 -1.66
CA LEU A 432 10.78 -22.90 -0.70
C LEU A 432 12.29 -22.58 -0.53
N HIS A 433 13.14 -23.58 -0.79
CA HIS A 433 14.59 -23.48 -0.73
C HIS A 433 15.25 -24.32 -1.84
N ARG A 434 16.50 -23.98 -2.17
CA ARG A 434 17.33 -24.66 -3.19
C ARG A 434 18.66 -25.17 -2.63
N CYS A 435 18.67 -25.58 -1.36
CA CYS A 435 19.87 -26.07 -0.67
C CYS A 435 20.52 -27.29 -1.35
N TYR A 436 19.72 -28.13 -2.01
CA TYR A 436 20.17 -29.35 -2.68
C TYR A 436 20.71 -29.13 -4.10
N SER A 437 21.21 -27.93 -4.41
CA SER A 437 21.77 -27.68 -5.73
C SER A 437 23.10 -28.42 -5.89
N ASP A 438 23.25 -29.23 -6.94
CA ASP A 438 24.52 -29.87 -7.32
C ASP A 438 25.64 -28.86 -7.61
N ARG A 439 25.28 -27.56 -7.70
CA ARG A 439 26.22 -26.46 -7.85
C ARG A 439 26.91 -26.06 -6.54
N ILE A 440 26.42 -26.50 -5.39
CA ILE A 440 26.99 -26.16 -4.07
C ILE A 440 27.89 -27.32 -3.63
N LEU A 441 29.19 -27.16 -3.81
CA LEU A 441 30.17 -28.23 -3.60
C LEU A 441 31.00 -28.04 -2.33
N SER A 442 30.99 -26.84 -1.76
CA SER A 442 31.80 -26.51 -0.58
C SER A 442 30.99 -25.92 0.57
N CYS A 443 31.54 -26.08 1.78
CA CYS A 443 31.03 -25.46 3.01
C CYS A 443 30.85 -23.95 2.86
N SER A 444 31.84 -23.27 2.29
CA SER A 444 31.84 -21.82 2.14
C SER A 444 30.77 -21.35 1.15
N GLU A 445 30.55 -22.07 0.04
CA GLU A 445 29.45 -21.78 -0.88
C GLU A 445 28.08 -21.96 -0.23
N CYS A 446 27.88 -23.04 0.53
CA CYS A 446 26.61 -23.29 1.22
C CYS A 446 26.29 -22.20 2.25
N VAL A 447 27.28 -21.79 3.04
CA VAL A 447 27.12 -20.72 4.04
C VAL A 447 26.95 -19.34 3.38
N ALA A 448 27.61 -19.09 2.24
CA ALA A 448 27.49 -17.84 1.50
C ALA A 448 26.09 -17.60 0.90
N LEU A 449 25.23 -18.63 0.80
CA LEU A 449 23.82 -18.45 0.43
C LEU A 449 23.06 -17.59 1.43
N GLN A 450 23.48 -17.59 2.70
CA GLN A 450 22.81 -16.91 3.81
C GLN A 450 21.31 -17.27 3.94
N ASP A 451 20.91 -18.41 3.38
CA ASP A 451 19.53 -18.90 3.41
C ASP A 451 19.27 -19.63 4.74
N PRO A 452 18.31 -19.18 5.58
CA PRO A 452 18.02 -19.82 6.86
C PRO A 452 17.63 -21.30 6.76
N TYR A 453 17.12 -21.75 5.61
CA TYR A 453 16.84 -23.18 5.42
C TYR A 453 18.08 -24.01 5.15
N CYS A 454 19.16 -23.42 4.64
CA CYS A 454 20.32 -24.17 4.16
C CYS A 454 21.44 -24.21 5.20
N ALA A 455 22.02 -25.38 5.42
CA ALA A 455 23.23 -25.52 6.22
C ALA A 455 24.14 -26.62 5.67
N TRP A 456 25.43 -26.50 5.98
CA TRP A 456 26.42 -27.50 5.60
C TRP A 456 26.45 -28.65 6.61
N ASP A 457 26.21 -29.88 6.15
CA ASP A 457 26.32 -31.09 6.97
C ASP A 457 27.77 -31.57 7.01
N LYS A 458 28.42 -31.52 8.18
CA LYS A 458 29.81 -31.97 8.35
C LYS A 458 30.01 -33.47 8.16
N VAL A 459 28.98 -34.27 8.40
CA VAL A 459 29.08 -35.73 8.30
C VAL A 459 29.03 -36.16 6.84
N GLU A 460 28.12 -35.55 6.09
CA GLU A 460 27.88 -35.93 4.69
C GLU A 460 28.64 -35.06 3.68
N ASN A 461 29.24 -33.96 4.12
CA ASN A 461 29.93 -32.98 3.27
C ASN A 461 29.04 -32.47 2.13
N LYS A 462 27.80 -32.13 2.46
CA LYS A 462 26.81 -31.60 1.51
C LYS A 462 25.99 -30.48 2.13
N CYS A 463 25.53 -29.55 1.29
CA CYS A 463 24.55 -28.56 1.69
C CYS A 463 23.16 -29.23 1.76
N ARG A 464 22.44 -29.02 2.86
CA ARG A 464 21.14 -29.64 3.11
C ARG A 464 20.14 -28.61 3.62
N ALA A 465 18.87 -28.87 3.32
CA ALA A 465 17.80 -28.14 3.95
C ALA A 465 17.57 -28.66 5.37
N LEU A 466 17.39 -27.73 6.30
CA LEU A 466 17.10 -28.04 7.70
C LEU A 466 15.61 -27.88 7.93
N VAL A 467 14.93 -29.01 8.09
CA VAL A 467 13.51 -29.07 8.46
C VAL A 467 13.38 -29.88 9.74
N GLY A 468 12.65 -29.34 10.73
CA GLY A 468 12.34 -30.05 11.97
C GLY A 468 13.46 -30.02 13.03
N PRO A 469 13.49 -31.00 13.96
CA PRO A 469 14.37 -30.98 15.15
C PRO A 469 15.88 -30.99 14.85
N ALA A 470 16.26 -31.51 13.68
CA ALA A 470 17.67 -31.52 13.23
C ALA A 470 18.24 -30.10 13.03
N ALA A 471 17.38 -29.09 12.87
CA ALA A 471 17.77 -27.71 12.63
C ALA A 471 18.52 -27.05 13.80
N THR A 472 18.43 -27.58 15.02
CA THR A 472 19.07 -26.95 16.20
C THR A 472 20.49 -27.46 16.48
N ASP A 473 20.94 -28.51 15.80
CA ASP A 473 22.25 -29.13 16.07
C ASP A 473 23.41 -28.36 15.41
N ALA A 474 23.87 -27.31 16.11
CA ALA A 474 25.06 -26.54 15.73
C ALA A 474 26.36 -27.37 15.75
N SER A 475 26.35 -28.55 16.38
CA SER A 475 27.53 -29.43 16.41
C SER A 475 27.70 -30.19 15.11
N ARG A 476 26.65 -30.37 14.30
CA ARG A 476 26.70 -31.05 13.00
C ARG A 476 26.58 -30.09 11.83
N PHE A 477 25.68 -29.11 11.92
CA PHE A 477 25.34 -28.22 10.82
C PHE A 477 25.98 -26.85 10.97
N LEU A 478 26.61 -26.38 9.89
CA LEU A 478 27.27 -25.07 9.84
C LEU A 478 26.43 -24.09 9.02
N GLN A 479 26.18 -22.91 9.59
CA GLN A 479 25.43 -21.84 8.94
C GLN A 479 25.82 -20.48 9.52
N SER A 480 25.73 -19.43 8.71
CA SER A 480 25.77 -18.04 9.17
C SER A 480 24.95 -17.13 8.26
N VAL A 481 23.71 -16.82 8.67
CA VAL A 481 22.83 -15.91 7.93
C VAL A 481 23.39 -14.48 7.96
N ALA A 482 23.88 -14.02 9.11
CA ALA A 482 24.30 -12.63 9.29
C ALA A 482 25.56 -12.27 8.49
N THR A 483 26.54 -13.17 8.42
CA THR A 483 27.85 -12.87 7.82
C THR A 483 28.13 -13.59 6.50
N GLY A 484 27.39 -14.64 6.17
CA GLY A 484 27.69 -15.49 5.01
C GLY A 484 29.02 -16.25 5.12
N MET A 485 29.64 -16.26 6.31
CA MET A 485 30.91 -16.94 6.57
C MET A 485 30.88 -17.68 7.90
N HIS A 486 31.46 -18.88 7.94
CA HIS A 486 31.56 -19.68 9.16
C HIS A 486 33.01 -20.10 9.42
N ALA A 487 33.51 -19.93 10.65
CA ALA A 487 34.92 -20.15 10.99
C ALA A 487 35.42 -21.58 10.74
N SER A 488 34.53 -22.58 10.84
CA SER A 488 34.85 -23.98 10.55
C SER A 488 34.83 -24.34 9.06
N CYS A 489 34.39 -23.45 8.17
CA CYS A 489 34.51 -23.67 6.74
C CYS A 489 35.92 -23.24 6.27
N PRO A 490 36.61 -24.03 5.43
CA PRO A 490 37.88 -23.62 4.87
C PRO A 490 37.69 -22.35 4.02
N ALA A 491 38.63 -21.41 4.12
CA ALA A 491 38.62 -20.22 3.28
C ALA A 491 38.51 -20.67 1.81
N SER A 492 37.53 -20.11 1.08
CA SER A 492 37.44 -20.36 -0.36
C SER A 492 38.80 -19.99 -0.95
N LYS A 493 39.44 -20.92 -1.67
CA LYS A 493 40.59 -20.56 -2.49
C LYS A 493 40.06 -19.50 -3.45
N SER A 494 40.49 -18.27 -3.26
CA SER A 494 40.14 -17.16 -4.14
C SER A 494 40.58 -17.53 -5.56
N LEU A 495 39.63 -17.99 -6.38
CA LEU A 495 39.70 -17.68 -7.79
C LEU A 495 39.47 -16.17 -7.83
N ASN A 496 40.55 -15.42 -8.05
CA ASN A 496 40.50 -13.99 -8.29
C ASN A 496 39.43 -13.69 -9.34
N LYS A 497 38.26 -13.26 -8.88
CA LYS A 497 37.26 -12.54 -9.67
C LYS A 497 36.44 -11.73 -8.70
N ASP A 498 36.41 -10.43 -8.95
CA ASP A 498 35.97 -9.39 -8.05
C ASP A 498 34.56 -9.66 -7.48
N ALA A 499 34.50 -9.97 -6.19
CA ALA A 499 33.32 -9.88 -5.36
C ALA A 499 33.59 -8.84 -4.26
N GLY A 500 33.89 -7.62 -4.71
CA GLY A 500 33.96 -6.43 -3.86
C GLY A 500 33.03 -5.39 -4.44
N SER A 501 32.02 -5.00 -3.67
CA SER A 501 31.21 -3.80 -3.91
C SER A 501 30.49 -3.75 -5.28
N VAL A 502 29.22 -4.14 -5.32
CA VAL A 502 28.32 -3.70 -6.41
C VAL A 502 28.05 -2.21 -6.20
N GLY A 503 28.99 -1.41 -6.68
CA GLY A 503 29.05 0.03 -6.55
C GLY A 503 30.39 0.56 -7.06
N ALA A 504 30.63 0.48 -8.38
CA ALA A 504 31.44 1.40 -9.20
C ALA A 504 31.70 0.81 -10.61
N ILE A 505 31.65 1.66 -11.63
CA ILE A 505 31.72 1.39 -13.08
C ILE A 505 33.19 1.42 -13.57
N SER A 506 33.61 0.57 -14.52
CA SER A 506 34.29 0.96 -15.79
C SER A 506 35.01 -0.18 -16.55
N ALA A 507 34.54 -0.40 -17.78
CA ALA A 507 35.23 -0.66 -19.07
C ALA A 507 36.45 -1.63 -19.21
N ASN A 508 36.17 -2.72 -19.95
CA ASN A 508 36.75 -3.09 -21.26
C ASN A 508 37.65 -4.34 -21.43
N GLN A 509 37.29 -5.07 -22.49
CA GLN A 509 37.98 -6.10 -23.28
C GLN A 509 38.16 -7.52 -22.71
N ASN A 510 37.43 -8.48 -23.30
CA ASN A 510 38.07 -9.57 -24.04
C ASN A 510 37.13 -10.25 -25.05
N LYS A 511 37.75 -10.67 -26.16
CA LYS A 511 37.20 -11.28 -27.37
C LYS A 511 37.54 -12.76 -27.34
N PHE A 512 36.57 -13.69 -27.43
CA PHE A 512 36.80 -15.06 -27.91
C PHE A 512 35.54 -15.65 -28.57
N PRO A 513 35.69 -16.48 -29.64
CA PRO A 513 34.56 -17.08 -30.36
C PRO A 513 34.17 -18.49 -29.88
N GLN A 514 32.93 -18.83 -30.26
CA GLN A 514 32.14 -20.07 -30.23
C GLN A 514 32.90 -21.43 -30.28
N ASP A 515 32.38 -22.43 -29.54
CA ASP A 515 31.63 -23.54 -30.17
C ASP A 515 31.06 -24.60 -29.20
N SER A 516 29.93 -25.19 -29.63
CA SER A 516 29.42 -26.56 -29.41
C SER A 516 28.60 -26.95 -28.15
N ILE A 517 27.38 -27.45 -28.44
CA ILE A 517 26.38 -28.11 -27.59
C ILE A 517 26.52 -29.65 -27.72
N PRO A 518 26.19 -30.45 -26.69
CA PRO A 518 25.11 -31.44 -26.87
C PRO A 518 24.17 -31.67 -25.65
N ASN A 519 22.95 -32.12 -25.99
CA ASN A 519 21.75 -32.51 -25.21
C ASN A 519 21.95 -33.48 -24.03
N LYS A 520 21.05 -33.46 -23.01
CA LYS A 520 19.84 -34.34 -22.90
C LYS A 520 19.28 -34.53 -21.45
N ASP A 521 17.95 -34.33 -21.32
CA ASP A 521 16.87 -34.88 -20.46
C ASP A 521 16.99 -35.15 -18.93
N SER A 522 16.05 -34.57 -18.16
CA SER A 522 15.20 -35.24 -17.11
C SER A 522 14.17 -34.24 -16.49
N PRO A 523 13.06 -34.72 -15.87
CA PRO A 523 11.71 -34.15 -16.07
C PRO A 523 11.32 -33.02 -15.11
N GLY A 524 10.66 -32.00 -15.68
CA GLY A 524 10.15 -30.81 -15.00
C GLY A 524 8.69 -30.93 -14.56
N GLY A 525 8.33 -30.14 -13.55
CA GLY A 525 6.99 -30.07 -12.97
C GLY A 525 5.92 -29.58 -13.94
N GLU A 526 4.69 -30.02 -13.67
CA GLU A 526 3.53 -29.76 -14.52
C GLU A 526 3.05 -28.30 -14.40
N ILE A 527 2.89 -27.67 -15.57
CA ILE A 527 2.33 -26.34 -15.77
C ILE A 527 0.88 -26.55 -16.20
N ILE A 528 -0.07 -25.93 -15.49
CA ILE A 528 -1.47 -25.88 -15.92
C ILE A 528 -1.74 -24.47 -16.45
N ASN A 529 -1.89 -24.35 -17.76
CA ASN A 529 -2.38 -23.14 -18.42
C ASN A 529 -3.90 -23.07 -18.24
N ILE A 530 -4.39 -22.03 -17.57
CA ILE A 530 -5.83 -21.79 -17.41
C ILE A 530 -6.30 -20.83 -18.52
N MET A 531 -6.19 -21.24 -19.78
CA MET A 531 -6.88 -20.64 -20.94
C MET A 531 -6.82 -21.61 -22.14
N GLN A 532 -7.90 -21.67 -22.93
CA GLN A 532 -8.04 -22.52 -24.11
C GLN A 532 -7.05 -22.14 -25.23
N ASP A 533 -6.36 -23.17 -25.73
CA ASP A 533 -5.57 -23.34 -26.97
C ASP A 533 -5.22 -22.09 -27.80
N GLU A 534 -3.96 -21.64 -27.71
CA GLU A 534 -3.09 -21.39 -28.88
C GLU A 534 -1.62 -21.70 -28.47
N GLU A 535 -0.91 -22.42 -29.34
CA GLU A 535 0.46 -22.93 -29.13
C GLU A 535 1.49 -21.78 -28.98
N GLN A 536 2.16 -21.71 -27.83
CA GLN A 536 3.37 -20.90 -27.69
C GLN A 536 4.40 -21.58 -26.78
N ASP A 537 5.66 -21.51 -27.24
CA ASP A 537 6.84 -22.29 -26.84
C ASP A 537 7.16 -22.26 -25.33
N ASN A 538 7.23 -23.45 -24.70
CA ASN A 538 7.49 -23.62 -23.27
C ASN A 538 9.00 -23.64 -22.99
N SER A 539 9.53 -22.53 -22.44
CA SER A 539 10.83 -22.52 -21.75
C SER A 539 10.59 -22.58 -20.23
N GLY A 540 11.27 -23.51 -19.55
CA GLY A 540 11.20 -23.68 -18.09
C GLY A 540 11.79 -22.48 -17.33
N PRO A 541 11.58 -22.40 -16.00
CA PRO A 541 12.02 -21.26 -15.20
C PRO A 541 13.56 -21.15 -15.21
N GLU A 542 14.06 -20.08 -15.80
CA GLU A 542 15.49 -19.80 -15.91
C GLU A 542 15.97 -19.04 -14.66
N VAL A 543 17.07 -19.51 -14.06
CA VAL A 543 17.73 -18.85 -12.93
C VAL A 543 18.82 -17.96 -13.51
N SER A 544 18.48 -16.71 -13.81
CA SER A 544 19.45 -15.73 -14.31
C SER A 544 20.30 -15.18 -13.16
N ALA A 545 21.60 -15.41 -13.22
CA ALA A 545 22.56 -14.57 -12.53
C ALA A 545 22.61 -13.22 -13.26
N ALA A 546 22.31 -12.13 -12.55
CA ALA A 546 22.42 -10.72 -12.94
C ALA A 546 22.66 -10.47 -14.44
N ASP A 547 21.59 -10.11 -15.17
CA ASP A 547 21.68 -9.68 -16.57
C ASP A 547 22.77 -8.61 -16.73
N THR A 548 23.71 -8.88 -17.63
CA THR A 548 24.65 -7.89 -18.17
C THR A 548 23.89 -6.66 -18.66
N PRO A 549 24.31 -5.44 -18.30
CA PRO A 549 23.63 -4.23 -18.74
C PRO A 549 23.64 -4.15 -20.27
N PRO A 550 22.60 -3.53 -20.90
CA PRO A 550 22.60 -3.27 -22.33
C PRO A 550 23.86 -2.47 -22.72
N PRO A 551 24.34 -2.57 -23.96
CA PRO A 551 25.61 -1.96 -24.37
C PRO A 551 25.60 -0.48 -24.00
N GLN A 552 26.47 -0.11 -23.06
CA GLN A 552 26.72 1.29 -22.74
C GLN A 552 27.28 1.95 -23.99
N TYR A 553 26.45 2.72 -24.69
CA TYR A 553 26.94 3.65 -25.70
C TYR A 553 27.91 4.59 -25.00
N SER A 554 29.15 4.69 -25.51
CA SER A 554 30.08 5.69 -24.99
C SER A 554 29.43 7.07 -25.11
N VAL A 555 29.78 7.99 -24.22
CA VAL A 555 29.28 9.39 -24.25
C VAL A 555 29.50 10.00 -25.64
N GLU A 556 30.58 9.60 -26.32
CA GLU A 556 30.87 9.99 -27.70
C GLU A 556 29.80 9.50 -28.69
N THR A 557 29.33 8.26 -28.59
CA THR A 557 28.27 7.73 -29.45
C THR A 557 26.93 8.41 -29.20
N LEU A 558 26.61 8.75 -27.94
CA LEU A 558 25.39 9.49 -27.61
C LEU A 558 25.46 10.92 -28.17
N VAL A 559 26.59 11.61 -27.99
CA VAL A 559 26.79 12.97 -28.53
C VAL A 559 26.71 12.96 -30.05
N MET A 560 27.35 11.98 -30.72
CA MET A 560 27.27 11.85 -32.16
C MET A 560 25.85 11.56 -32.65
N ALA A 561 25.09 10.71 -31.96
CA ALA A 561 23.70 10.42 -32.31
C ALA A 561 22.78 11.62 -32.12
N VAL A 562 22.96 12.40 -31.04
CA VAL A 562 22.16 13.60 -30.77
C VAL A 562 22.50 14.71 -31.76
N VAL A 563 23.78 14.93 -32.07
CA VAL A 563 24.20 15.93 -33.06
C VAL A 563 23.73 15.54 -34.45
N ALA A 564 23.87 14.27 -34.85
CA ALA A 564 23.37 13.78 -36.12
C ALA A 564 21.84 13.88 -36.21
N GLY A 565 21.11 13.55 -35.14
CA GLY A 565 19.66 13.70 -35.05
C GLY A 565 19.20 15.15 -35.15
N ALA A 566 19.89 16.08 -34.48
CA ALA A 566 19.59 17.51 -34.54
C ALA A 566 19.86 18.09 -35.95
N LEU A 567 20.96 17.71 -36.59
CA LEU A 567 21.28 18.13 -37.95
C LEU A 567 20.28 17.55 -38.97
N ALA A 568 19.89 16.28 -38.81
CA ALA A 568 18.88 15.65 -39.65
C ALA A 568 17.51 16.33 -39.47
N ALA A 569 17.10 16.63 -38.24
CA ALA A 569 15.85 17.32 -37.97
C ALA A 569 15.83 18.75 -38.53
N LEU A 570 16.95 19.49 -38.42
CA LEU A 570 17.08 20.81 -39.04
C LEU A 570 17.03 20.75 -40.56
N PHE A 571 17.69 19.76 -41.17
CA PHE A 571 17.68 19.59 -42.62
C PHE A 571 16.29 19.19 -43.13
N VAL A 572 15.64 18.22 -42.49
CA VAL A 572 14.28 17.80 -42.84
C VAL A 572 13.28 18.93 -42.60
N GLY A 573 13.38 19.65 -41.48
CA GLY A 573 12.56 20.83 -41.18
C GLY A 573 12.76 21.95 -42.20
N PHE A 574 14.00 22.21 -42.62
CA PHE A 574 14.30 23.20 -43.65
C PHE A 574 13.75 22.78 -45.03
N VAL A 575 13.91 21.51 -45.42
CA VAL A 575 13.38 21.01 -46.70
C VAL A 575 11.86 20.99 -46.69
N ALA A 576 11.22 20.51 -45.61
CA ALA A 576 9.76 20.51 -45.46
C ALA A 576 9.20 21.94 -45.43
N GLY A 577 9.86 22.85 -44.71
CA GLY A 577 9.51 24.28 -44.66
C GLY A 577 9.69 24.97 -46.01
N TYR A 578 10.77 24.66 -46.74
CA TYR A 578 11.02 25.18 -48.08
C TYR A 578 10.01 24.66 -49.11
N LEU A 579 9.63 23.37 -49.03
CA LEU A 579 8.59 22.79 -49.87
C LEU A 579 7.20 23.36 -49.56
N CYS A 580 6.84 23.52 -48.27
CA CYS A 580 5.59 24.18 -47.87
C CYS A 580 5.57 25.65 -48.28
N GLY A 581 6.65 26.40 -48.06
CA GLY A 581 6.76 27.81 -48.47
C GLY A 581 6.69 28.01 -49.98
N ARG A 582 7.11 27.02 -50.78
CA ARG A 582 6.99 27.05 -52.25
C ARG A 582 5.60 26.62 -52.74
N LYS A 583 4.86 25.86 -51.94
CA LYS A 583 3.51 25.37 -52.24
C LYS A 583 2.42 26.34 -51.77
N CYS A 584 2.67 27.12 -50.71
CA CYS A 584 1.76 28.15 -50.18
C CYS A 584 1.91 29.54 -50.82
N ARG A 585 2.73 29.69 -51.87
CA ARG A 585 2.96 30.99 -52.53
C ARG A 585 2.34 31.08 -53.93
N LYS A 586 1.38 30.21 -54.26
CA LYS A 586 0.78 30.18 -55.59
C LYS A 586 -0.73 30.04 -55.66
N ASP A 587 -1.47 30.36 -54.61
CA ASP A 587 -2.93 30.48 -54.67
C ASP A 587 -3.41 31.58 -53.70
N GLU A 588 -3.01 32.82 -53.97
CA GLU A 588 -3.87 33.96 -53.62
C GLU A 588 -4.68 34.26 -54.86
N ASP A 589 -5.89 33.70 -54.94
CA ASP A 589 -7.12 34.38 -55.37
C ASP A 589 -8.29 33.38 -55.35
N ASP A 590 -9.41 33.84 -54.77
CA ASP A 590 -10.78 33.32 -54.79
C ASP A 590 -11.26 32.21 -53.81
N ASN A 591 -12.23 32.65 -52.98
CA ASN A 591 -13.38 31.95 -52.37
C ASN A 591 -13.29 31.37 -50.92
N LEU A 592 -13.94 32.09 -50.00
CA LEU A 592 -14.56 31.67 -48.73
C LEU A 592 -15.70 30.65 -48.96
N PRO A 593 -16.09 29.72 -48.02
CA PRO A 593 -16.78 30.09 -46.75
C PRO A 593 -16.68 29.14 -45.50
N TYR A 594 -16.63 29.72 -44.28
CA TYR A 594 -17.21 29.30 -42.94
C TYR A 594 -16.98 27.88 -42.32
N PRO A 595 -17.17 27.66 -40.98
CA PRO A 595 -16.68 28.35 -39.77
C PRO A 595 -15.99 27.44 -38.71
N ASP A 596 -15.32 28.08 -37.75
CA ASP A 596 -14.73 27.48 -36.54
C ASP A 596 -15.77 27.11 -35.46
N THR A 597 -15.70 25.87 -34.97
CA THR A 597 -16.29 25.47 -33.68
C THR A 597 -15.28 24.60 -32.94
N GLU A 598 -14.45 25.21 -32.08
CA GLU A 598 -13.80 24.51 -30.94
C GLU A 598 -13.02 25.50 -30.04
N TYR A 599 -13.67 26.57 -29.58
CA TYR A 599 -13.11 27.43 -28.53
C TYR A 599 -14.18 28.00 -27.58
N GLU A 600 -15.18 27.18 -27.22
CA GLU A 600 -16.10 27.46 -26.10
C GLU A 600 -16.48 26.16 -25.40
N TYR A 601 -15.54 25.51 -24.70
CA TYR A 601 -15.89 24.39 -23.81
C TYR A 601 -15.16 24.38 -22.45
N PHE A 602 -14.33 25.38 -22.15
CA PHE A 602 -13.57 25.43 -20.90
C PHE A 602 -13.92 26.58 -19.94
N GLU A 603 -14.74 27.57 -20.33
CA GLU A 603 -15.15 28.65 -19.41
C GLU A 603 -16.51 28.44 -18.72
N GLN A 604 -17.29 27.42 -19.08
CA GLN A 604 -18.68 27.30 -18.57
C GLN A 604 -18.83 26.50 -17.26
N ARG A 605 -17.73 26.19 -16.55
CA ARG A 605 -17.79 25.46 -15.25
C ARG A 605 -17.67 26.34 -14.00
N GLN A 606 -17.47 27.65 -14.13
CA GLN A 606 -17.39 28.56 -12.97
C GLN A 606 -18.70 29.29 -12.62
N ASN A 607 -19.77 29.13 -13.40
CA ASN A 607 -21.02 29.91 -13.20
C ASN A 607 -22.31 29.07 -13.16
N VAL A 608 -22.27 27.85 -12.63
CA VAL A 608 -23.49 27.06 -12.37
C VAL A 608 -23.86 27.14 -10.88
N ASN A 609 -24.33 28.31 -10.44
CA ASN A 609 -25.09 28.41 -9.19
C ASN A 609 -26.21 29.46 -9.24
N SER A 610 -26.71 29.77 -10.43
CA SER A 610 -27.87 30.65 -10.58
C SER A 610 -28.48 30.48 -11.97
N ARG A 611 -29.48 29.59 -12.09
CA ARG A 611 -30.63 29.65 -13.02
C ARG A 611 -31.40 28.33 -12.95
N LEU A 612 -32.46 28.31 -12.15
CA LEU A 612 -33.56 27.36 -12.27
C LEU A 612 -34.62 27.97 -13.19
N ALA A 613 -34.95 27.28 -14.27
CA ALA A 613 -36.14 27.52 -15.10
C ALA A 613 -36.76 26.15 -15.45
N PRO A 614 -38.08 26.09 -15.69
CA PRO A 614 -38.92 24.95 -15.30
C PRO A 614 -39.17 23.93 -16.42
N GLU A 615 -39.48 22.69 -16.03
CA GLU A 615 -39.93 21.61 -16.93
C GLU A 615 -41.42 21.72 -17.32
N PRO A 616 -41.83 21.09 -18.44
CA PRO A 616 -43.15 21.28 -19.06
C PRO A 616 -44.24 20.30 -18.58
N LYS A 617 -45.49 20.73 -18.75
CA LYS A 617 -46.74 20.03 -18.38
C LYS A 617 -47.16 18.99 -19.42
N LEU A 618 -47.78 17.88 -18.97
CA LEU A 618 -48.89 17.17 -19.63
C LEU A 618 -49.83 16.48 -18.59
N LEU A 619 -51.08 16.98 -18.60
CA LEU A 619 -52.46 16.55 -18.18
C LEU A 619 -52.76 15.10 -17.65
N PRO A 620 -54.01 14.78 -17.19
CA PRO A 620 -54.76 15.32 -16.03
C PRO A 620 -55.51 14.22 -15.21
N GLN A 621 -55.63 14.29 -13.88
CA GLN A 621 -56.84 13.82 -13.17
C GLN A 621 -56.85 14.10 -11.66
N GLU A 622 -58.08 14.31 -11.19
CA GLU A 622 -58.64 14.19 -9.84
C GLU A 622 -58.57 15.40 -8.87
N GLU A 623 -59.76 15.95 -8.67
CA GLU A 623 -60.18 16.92 -7.67
C GLU A 623 -59.95 16.36 -6.25
N VAL A 624 -59.23 17.11 -5.41
CA VAL A 624 -59.49 17.10 -3.97
C VAL A 624 -59.32 18.52 -3.40
N THR A 625 -60.44 19.06 -2.97
CA THR A 625 -60.66 20.30 -2.21
C THR A 625 -59.79 20.41 -0.96
N TYR A 626 -59.05 21.51 -0.79
CA TYR A 626 -58.66 22.03 0.53
C TYR A 626 -58.56 23.57 0.52
N ALA A 627 -58.96 24.15 1.66
CA ALA A 627 -59.34 25.54 1.86
C ALA A 627 -58.17 26.55 1.93
N GLU A 628 -58.49 27.81 1.61
CA GLU A 628 -57.64 29.00 1.74
C GLU A 628 -57.20 29.28 3.20
N PRO A 629 -55.98 29.82 3.41
CA PRO A 629 -55.67 30.62 4.57
C PRO A 629 -55.75 32.13 4.28
N VAL A 630 -56.51 32.81 5.14
CA VAL A 630 -56.74 34.26 5.19
C VAL A 630 -55.46 35.02 5.60
N LEU A 631 -55.18 36.11 4.89
CA LEU A 631 -54.14 37.11 5.19
C LEU A 631 -54.53 37.95 6.43
N VAL A 632 -53.63 38.08 7.41
CA VAL A 632 -53.72 39.04 8.52
C VAL A 632 -52.64 40.12 8.35
N PRO A 633 -52.95 41.42 8.48
CA PRO A 633 -52.00 42.51 8.26
C PRO A 633 -51.04 42.75 9.46
N GLN A 634 -49.82 43.18 9.17
CA GLN A 634 -48.79 43.58 10.14
C GLN A 634 -49.09 44.94 10.81
N PRO A 635 -48.76 45.14 12.10
CA PRO A 635 -48.64 46.45 12.71
C PRO A 635 -47.19 47.01 12.72
N PRO A 636 -47.00 48.33 12.91
CA PRO A 636 -45.85 49.08 12.40
C PRO A 636 -44.64 49.15 13.35
N LYS A 637 -43.48 49.48 12.73
CA LYS A 637 -42.17 49.77 13.35
C LYS A 637 -42.25 50.92 14.37
N LEU A 638 -41.66 50.75 15.55
CA LEU A 638 -41.36 51.84 16.49
C LEU A 638 -39.84 52.04 16.64
N GLN A 639 -39.45 53.31 16.53
CA GLN A 639 -38.10 53.85 16.68
C GLN A 639 -37.64 53.85 18.14
N SER A 640 -36.33 53.63 18.33
CA SER A 640 -35.63 53.76 19.61
C SER A 640 -35.09 55.19 19.80
N PRO A 641 -35.24 55.81 20.99
CA PRO A 641 -34.53 57.04 21.32
C PRO A 641 -33.40 56.84 22.34
N LYS A 642 -32.27 57.51 22.08
CA LYS A 642 -31.15 57.71 23.02
C LYS A 642 -31.44 58.87 23.98
N GLY A 643 -31.20 58.63 25.29
CA GLY A 643 -30.42 59.52 26.19
C GLY A 643 -31.15 60.56 27.05
N THR A 644 -30.94 60.53 28.38
CA THR A 644 -30.27 61.61 29.17
C THR A 644 -30.11 61.27 30.66
N MET A 645 -29.05 61.82 31.26
CA MET A 645 -28.46 61.61 32.60
C MET A 645 -29.15 62.37 33.76
N ARG A 646 -28.83 62.01 35.03
CA ARG A 646 -28.23 62.93 36.03
C ARG A 646 -27.66 62.25 37.32
N LYS A 647 -26.46 62.73 37.72
CA LYS A 647 -25.62 62.64 38.95
C LYS A 647 -26.30 63.25 40.22
N PRO A 648 -25.73 63.41 41.47
CA PRO A 648 -24.31 63.61 41.94
C PRO A 648 -24.03 63.05 43.41
N PRO A 649 -23.08 63.51 44.31
CA PRO A 649 -21.99 64.53 44.28
C PRO A 649 -20.65 64.07 45.00
N PRO A 650 -19.68 64.93 45.51
CA PRO A 650 -18.24 64.84 45.16
C PRO A 650 -17.16 64.90 46.33
N THR A 651 -15.91 64.59 45.95
CA THR A 651 -14.48 64.88 46.42
C THR A 651 -14.18 65.82 47.63
N PRO A 652 -12.99 65.77 48.35
CA PRO A 652 -11.64 66.13 47.81
C PRO A 652 -10.30 65.60 48.46
N THR A 653 -9.21 65.70 47.66
CA THR A 653 -7.77 66.10 47.92
C THR A 653 -6.74 65.34 48.80
N GLU A 654 -5.63 64.94 48.13
CA GLU A 654 -4.15 65.18 48.36
C GLU A 654 -3.31 64.79 49.61
N THR A 655 -2.12 64.21 49.30
CA THR A 655 -0.72 64.37 49.85
C THR A 655 -0.03 63.39 50.84
N LEU A 656 1.26 63.07 50.50
CA LEU A 656 2.46 62.69 51.30
C LEU A 656 2.53 61.27 51.93
N PHE A 657 3.63 60.48 52.00
CA PHE A 657 5.10 60.63 52.10
C PHE A 657 5.77 59.23 51.81
N GLN A 658 6.86 59.07 51.03
CA GLN A 658 8.32 59.01 51.37
C GLN A 658 8.97 57.59 51.45
N PHE A 659 10.17 57.49 50.86
CA PHE A 659 11.14 56.36 50.88
C PHE A 659 11.68 56.04 52.28
N PRO A 660 12.40 54.89 52.48
CA PRO A 660 13.86 54.94 52.37
C PRO A 660 14.55 53.72 51.72
N ASP A 661 15.75 54.00 51.23
CA ASP A 661 16.84 53.10 50.84
C ASP A 661 17.44 52.30 52.02
N GLY A 662 17.99 51.12 51.68
CA GLY A 662 19.39 50.73 51.93
C GLY A 662 19.86 50.37 53.34
N TYR A 663 20.42 49.16 53.49
CA TYR A 663 21.56 48.69 54.33
C TYR A 663 21.52 47.15 54.24
N GLY A 664 22.58 46.34 54.07
CA GLY A 664 24.02 46.48 54.17
C GLY A 664 24.60 45.14 54.66
N PHE A 665 25.42 44.49 53.82
CA PHE A 665 26.58 43.61 54.10
C PHE A 665 26.69 42.77 55.40
N ARG A 666 26.97 41.45 55.22
CA ARG A 666 27.91 40.53 55.93
C ARG A 666 27.37 39.09 55.79
N GLY A 667 28.09 38.01 55.46
CA GLY A 667 29.49 37.67 55.18
C GLY A 667 29.51 36.14 54.92
N GLY A 668 30.44 35.63 54.11
CA GLY A 668 30.59 34.17 53.82
C GLY A 668 31.18 33.38 55.00
N PRO A 669 31.85 32.21 54.79
CA PRO A 669 32.03 31.41 53.56
C PRO A 669 31.88 29.87 53.79
N ARG A 670 32.02 29.09 52.70
CA ARG A 670 32.53 27.68 52.55
C ARG A 670 31.67 26.90 51.53
N GLY A 671 32.19 26.19 50.54
CA GLY A 671 33.57 25.84 50.21
C GLY A 671 33.65 25.20 48.82
N ASP A 672 34.89 25.17 48.32
CA ASP A 672 35.35 24.90 46.96
C ASP A 672 35.30 23.43 46.51
N ASN A 673 35.26 23.22 45.19
CA ASN A 673 36.29 22.51 44.39
C ASN A 673 35.83 22.49 42.92
N PHE A 674 36.49 23.21 42.00
CA PHE A 674 37.61 22.75 41.15
C PHE A 674 37.26 21.50 40.32
N GLY A 675 37.37 21.47 38.98
CA GLY A 675 38.31 22.20 38.13
C GLY A 675 37.85 22.41 36.68
N THR A 676 38.45 23.47 36.14
CA THR A 676 38.37 24.05 34.81
C THR A 676 39.43 23.51 33.85
N LEU A 677 39.30 23.93 32.59
CA LEU A 677 40.30 24.19 31.53
C LEU A 677 40.36 23.09 30.44
N ARG A 678 40.45 23.41 29.14
CA ARG A 678 40.71 24.71 28.48
C ARG A 678 40.29 24.66 27.01
N SER A 679 39.80 25.80 26.56
CA SER A 679 39.69 26.27 25.18
C SER A 679 41.05 26.40 24.48
N HIS A 680 41.05 26.26 23.15
CA HIS A 680 41.94 27.05 22.29
C HIS A 680 41.10 27.92 21.36
N GLN A 681 41.44 29.20 21.37
CA GLN A 681 40.86 30.32 20.63
C GLN A 681 41.99 30.95 19.79
N GLY A 682 41.64 31.55 18.67
CA GLY A 682 42.47 32.44 17.84
C GLY A 682 41.76 32.64 16.50
N ASP A 683 40.96 33.71 16.32
CA ASP A 683 41.35 35.06 15.87
C ASP A 683 41.70 35.09 14.37
N ALA A 684 41.34 36.03 13.51
CA ALA A 684 40.49 37.23 13.46
C ALA A 684 40.50 37.65 11.96
N TYR A 685 39.44 38.20 11.34
CA TYR A 685 39.29 39.62 10.91
C TYR A 685 38.01 39.69 10.02
N ARG A 686 36.91 40.35 10.43
CA ARG A 686 36.39 41.71 10.01
C ARG A 686 36.46 42.00 8.50
N ARG A 687 35.45 42.54 7.77
CA ARG A 687 34.27 43.41 8.08
C ARG A 687 33.43 43.66 6.80
N ASN A 688 32.12 43.95 6.95
CA ASN A 688 31.21 44.78 6.09
C ASN A 688 30.88 44.28 4.65
N ASP A 689 29.70 44.40 4.03
CA ASP A 689 28.42 45.11 4.19
C ASP A 689 27.32 44.22 3.52
N GLY A 690 26.08 44.12 3.98
CA GLY A 690 24.98 45.00 3.57
C GLY A 690 24.35 44.59 2.21
N PHE A 691 23.06 44.25 2.23
CA PHE A 691 21.99 44.44 1.21
C PHE A 691 21.09 43.22 0.97
N ALA A 692 19.82 43.41 1.37
CA ALA A 692 18.68 42.67 0.88
C ALA A 692 18.46 42.95 -0.61
N THR A 693 18.21 41.92 -1.42
CA THR A 693 17.40 42.04 -2.64
C THR A 693 16.59 40.78 -2.89
N THR A 694 15.29 41.01 -3.03
CA THR A 694 14.30 40.13 -3.65
C THR A 694 14.74 39.71 -5.05
N ARG A 695 14.63 38.42 -5.41
CA ARG A 695 14.56 38.03 -6.83
C ARG A 695 13.58 36.88 -7.06
N SER A 696 12.48 37.30 -7.69
CA SER A 696 11.57 36.52 -8.51
C SER A 696 12.33 35.49 -9.36
N VAL A 697 11.92 34.22 -9.29
CA VAL A 697 12.30 33.20 -10.27
C VAL A 697 11.12 32.98 -11.20
N LYS A 698 11.32 33.48 -12.43
CA LYS A 698 10.50 33.23 -13.61
C LYS A 698 10.45 31.73 -13.88
N LYS A 699 9.24 31.18 -13.99
CA LYS A 699 8.99 29.88 -14.61
C LYS A 699 9.53 29.92 -16.05
N VAL A 700 10.41 28.99 -16.38
CA VAL A 700 10.68 28.58 -17.75
C VAL A 700 10.16 27.15 -17.86
N TYR A 701 9.09 26.99 -18.64
CA TYR A 701 8.64 25.69 -19.10
C TYR A 701 9.60 25.25 -20.21
N LEU A 702 10.16 24.04 -20.06
CA LEU A 702 10.55 23.17 -21.16
C LEU A 702 9.91 21.81 -20.89
#